data_AF-A0A1H9M9U7-F1
#
_entry.id   AF-A0A1H9M9U7-F1
#
_cell.length_a   1.000
_cell.length_b   1.000
_cell.length_c   1.000
_cell.angle_alpha   90.00
_cell.angle_beta   90.00
_cell.angle_gamma   90.00
#
_symmetry.space_group_name_H-M   'P 1'
#
loop_
_entity.id
_entity.type
_entity.pdbx_description
1 polymer ?
#
loop_
_entity_poly.entity_id
_entity_poly.type
_entity_poly.pdbx_seq_one_letter_code
_entity_poly.pdbx_strand_id
1 'polypeptide(L)'
;MTIRHIESLFRPAAVLAIGAPADAPAEELLQRLALLPEPQRALLHLERAGWRTLQRLHKAPRQEPPFELAVVFDASLMTPALVRTLAQAGCHALLWTSDVPVPEAVLRAGRNETLRVLGPGSAGTAQARGLCLSSWSPPAPGNTALIAQSRSIAAAALDWAAGHALGFSWVAATGNEADVDVADLLDYAAVDPGTQAVVLQLSRIRSPRKFMSAARACARAKPVVVLQTPDAEDENQQPADPVLSAAFRRAGLVEVDRVTALFSALAALDRVGDAGQARIAVLGTGGGICQLARASLWREQLQPVALDETTRQAIQAQLPKLYSGGQWLDIGLASDEDTLTVLRLALESRALDVALFVRSPAPGQDDEAFARKLVAARLRERLAVVFLGQARAAPALRICSEGGIAAFASVEQAARALRYRRDHRRTQEMLMQTPTLDPLAHGQQPPQLAVPAKLKTHWVLPAAEAQELLAAYGLQPAPWAEAAGRGLRVRLKMHPQMGIYLTARLDPASTAAPTAYALPPLDDVLAAQLLRDLGLGDRTQAPPGLRAADYATAVARLAQLAVEQPRLHEAELRLLPAEGMAEVGYARITASAHPPVERARLALTPYPLHLQHRIQMRDGSSGIIRPIRPTDEPTLIRMLSQLDPETVRLRFFRYIRQFTHAMAARMTQIDYDREMSFVAVTDEQPGEVAGVATLASDPTGADAEFAVLVREGCGHKGLGRLLMQDVLRYAEQTRVGRVHGDVLLENSAMLGLAQSLGFTRQRHPDDPGCVRVVINPGERRSTWAAAVKSLISAQA
;
A
#
# COMPACT_ATOMS: atom_id res chain seq x y z
N MET A 1 -13.58 4.58 9.63
CA MET A 1 -13.25 5.75 10.49
C MET A 1 -11.85 6.32 10.23
N THR A 2 -11.09 5.82 9.24
CA THR A 2 -9.61 5.93 9.33
C THR A 2 -9.08 7.37 9.27
N ILE A 3 -9.60 8.24 8.38
CA ILE A 3 -9.09 9.62 8.26
C ILE A 3 -9.98 10.72 8.85
N ARG A 4 -11.12 10.38 9.46
CA ARG A 4 -12.03 11.40 10.01
C ARG A 4 -11.31 12.23 11.08
N HIS A 5 -11.37 13.56 10.96
CA HIS A 5 -10.75 14.53 11.88
C HIS A 5 -9.21 14.52 11.94
N ILE A 6 -8.53 13.78 11.05
CA ILE A 6 -7.06 13.77 11.02
C ILE A 6 -6.49 15.11 10.56
N GLU A 7 -7.20 15.85 9.72
CA GLU A 7 -6.77 17.17 9.29
C GLU A 7 -6.54 18.13 10.48
N SER A 8 -7.29 18.00 11.58
CA SER A 8 -7.08 18.79 12.80
C SER A 8 -5.74 18.50 13.50
N LEU A 9 -5.08 17.37 13.21
CA LEU A 9 -3.71 17.09 13.66
C LEU A 9 -2.66 17.83 12.82
N PHE A 10 -3.01 18.40 11.67
CA PHE A 10 -2.07 19.09 10.78
C PHE A 10 -2.40 20.57 10.62
N ARG A 11 -3.68 20.92 10.45
CA ARG A 11 -4.21 22.26 10.15
C ARG A 11 -5.31 22.69 11.13
N PRO A 12 -5.09 22.62 12.46
CA PRO A 12 -6.10 23.11 13.40
C PRO A 12 -6.25 24.63 13.28
N ALA A 13 -7.49 25.11 13.35
CA ALA A 13 -7.76 26.55 13.40
C ALA A 13 -7.31 27.21 14.71
N ALA A 14 -7.42 26.49 15.84
CA ALA A 14 -6.93 26.89 17.15
C ALA A 14 -6.52 25.68 17.99
N VAL A 15 -5.59 25.89 18.92
CA VAL A 15 -4.99 24.86 19.78
C VAL A 15 -5.21 25.15 21.26
N LEU A 16 -5.62 24.14 22.02
CA LEU A 16 -5.70 24.19 23.47
C LEU A 16 -4.60 23.33 24.11
N ALA A 17 -3.69 23.93 24.88
CA ALA A 17 -2.70 23.17 25.64
C ALA A 17 -3.21 22.85 27.05
N ILE A 18 -3.06 21.60 27.48
CA ILE A 18 -3.63 21.07 28.73
C ILE A 18 -2.50 20.61 29.65
N GLY A 19 -2.38 21.28 30.81
CA GLY A 19 -1.41 20.96 31.84
C GLY A 19 0.00 21.48 31.56
N ALA A 20 0.91 21.21 32.50
CA ALA A 20 2.31 21.61 32.42
C ALA A 20 3.14 20.60 31.60
N PRO A 21 4.10 21.07 30.79
CA PRO A 21 5.05 20.19 30.12
C PRO A 21 5.93 19.45 31.14
N ALA A 22 6.18 18.17 30.90
CA ALA A 22 6.93 17.30 31.81
C ALA A 22 8.44 17.23 31.48
N ASP A 23 8.84 17.59 30.26
CA ASP A 23 10.21 17.48 29.77
C ASP A 23 10.60 18.63 28.81
N ALA A 24 11.88 18.69 28.44
CA ALA A 24 12.39 19.73 27.54
C ALA A 24 11.75 19.72 26.14
N PRO A 25 11.52 18.57 25.48
CA PRO A 25 10.75 18.52 24.23
C PRO A 25 9.32 19.08 24.34
N ALA A 26 8.59 18.76 25.42
CA ALA A 26 7.25 19.29 25.64
C ALA A 26 7.27 20.81 25.89
N GLU A 27 8.25 21.30 26.63
CA GLU A 27 8.47 22.73 26.86
C GLU A 27 8.76 23.48 25.55
N GLU A 28 9.62 22.90 24.69
CA GLU A 28 9.93 23.41 23.36
C GLU A 28 8.68 23.43 22.44
N LEU A 29 7.84 22.40 22.48
CA LEU A 29 6.55 22.40 21.78
C LEU A 29 5.65 23.54 22.28
N LEU A 30 5.54 23.73 23.59
CA LEU A 30 4.74 24.81 24.16
C LEU A 30 5.26 26.19 23.71
N GLN A 31 6.58 26.37 23.61
CA GLN A 31 7.19 27.60 23.05
C GLN A 31 6.84 27.80 21.57
N ARG A 32 6.79 26.74 20.76
CA ARG A 32 6.33 26.85 19.35
C ARG A 32 4.86 27.21 19.24
N LEU A 33 4.00 26.62 20.07
CA LEU A 33 2.59 27.00 20.11
C LEU A 33 2.40 28.47 20.52
N ALA A 34 3.35 29.03 21.28
CA ALA A 34 3.41 30.47 21.59
C ALA A 34 3.82 31.36 20.40
N LEU A 35 3.95 30.81 19.19
CA LEU A 35 4.06 31.60 17.94
C LEU A 35 2.69 31.80 17.27
N LEU A 36 1.66 31.05 17.65
CA LEU A 36 0.30 31.23 17.13
C LEU A 36 -0.32 32.55 17.61
N PRO A 37 -1.17 33.24 16.85
CA PRO A 37 -1.94 34.38 17.35
C PRO A 37 -2.69 34.06 18.65
N GLU A 38 -2.81 35.02 19.56
CA GLU A 38 -3.48 34.84 20.86
C GLU A 38 -4.91 34.25 20.75
N PRO A 39 -5.77 34.65 19.78
CA PRO A 39 -7.09 34.05 19.62
C PRO A 39 -7.08 32.56 19.24
N GLN A 40 -5.96 32.07 18.72
CA GLN A 40 -5.80 30.69 18.22
C GLN A 40 -5.11 29.78 19.24
N ARG A 41 -4.82 30.27 20.46
CA ARG A 41 -4.15 29.47 21.50
C ARG A 41 -4.69 29.75 22.89
N ALA A 42 -4.80 28.71 23.72
CA ALA A 42 -5.09 28.88 25.15
C ALA A 42 -4.46 27.77 25.99
N LEU A 43 -4.41 28.01 27.30
CA LEU A 43 -3.99 27.04 28.31
C LEU A 43 -5.17 26.63 29.18
N LEU A 44 -5.29 25.34 29.46
CA LEU A 44 -6.19 24.79 30.46
C LEU A 44 -5.35 24.21 31.61
N HIS A 45 -5.67 24.61 32.85
CA HIS A 45 -4.95 24.18 34.06
C HIS A 45 -3.45 24.54 34.10
N LEU A 46 -3.05 25.62 33.41
CA LEU A 46 -1.71 26.22 33.49
C LEU A 46 -1.80 27.74 33.32
N GLU A 47 -1.03 28.49 34.11
CA GLU A 47 -0.86 29.93 33.97
C GLU A 47 0.50 30.25 33.36
N ARG A 48 0.52 31.04 32.29
CA ARG A 48 1.75 31.46 31.60
C ARG A 48 1.58 32.83 30.96
N ALA A 49 2.60 33.68 31.08
CA ALA A 49 2.56 35.02 30.50
C ALA A 49 2.38 34.95 28.96
N GLY A 50 1.50 35.81 28.42
CA GLY A 50 1.19 35.85 26.98
C GLY A 50 0.24 34.77 26.48
N TRP A 51 -0.41 34.03 27.39
CA TRP A 51 -1.42 33.02 27.09
C TRP A 51 -2.76 33.34 27.72
N ARG A 52 -3.85 33.03 27.02
CA ARG A 52 -5.19 33.01 27.59
C ARG A 52 -5.35 31.78 28.48
N THR A 53 -5.47 31.97 29.79
CA THR A 53 -5.73 30.88 30.74
C THR A 53 -7.21 30.62 30.90
N LEU A 54 -7.60 29.35 30.77
CA LEU A 54 -8.92 28.82 31.05
C LEU A 54 -8.85 27.96 32.31
N GLN A 55 -9.71 28.24 33.28
CA GLN A 55 -9.84 27.43 34.50
C GLN A 55 -10.92 26.34 34.35
N ARG A 56 -11.95 26.58 33.52
CA ARG A 56 -13.03 25.61 33.22
C ARG A 56 -13.55 25.80 31.79
N LEU A 57 -13.50 24.75 30.98
CA LEU A 57 -13.90 24.81 29.55
C LEU A 57 -15.38 25.16 29.34
N HIS A 58 -16.28 24.57 30.13
CA HIS A 58 -17.74 24.76 30.01
C HIS A 58 -18.24 26.16 30.40
N LYS A 59 -17.41 26.98 31.05
CA LYS A 59 -17.74 28.38 31.40
C LYS A 59 -17.13 29.39 30.42
N ALA A 60 -16.31 28.94 29.47
CA ALA A 60 -15.76 29.81 28.45
C ALA A 60 -16.86 30.13 27.42
N PRO A 61 -16.96 31.38 26.92
CA PRO A 61 -17.83 31.68 25.79
C PRO A 61 -17.47 30.79 24.59
N ARG A 62 -18.46 30.44 23.75
CA ARG A 62 -18.20 29.72 22.48
C ARG A 62 -17.13 30.50 21.73
N GLN A 63 -15.99 29.86 21.51
CA GLN A 63 -14.84 30.49 20.89
C GLN A 63 -14.94 30.38 19.38
N GLU A 64 -14.61 31.47 18.69
CA GLU A 64 -14.44 31.52 17.24
C GLU A 64 -13.02 32.00 16.92
N PRO A 65 -12.17 31.18 16.26
CA PRO A 65 -12.42 29.79 15.84
C PRO A 65 -12.39 28.78 17.01
N PRO A 66 -13.09 27.64 16.91
CA PRO A 66 -13.08 26.60 17.94
C PRO A 66 -11.69 25.94 18.08
N PHE A 67 -11.41 25.40 19.27
CA PHE A 67 -10.19 24.62 19.51
C PHE A 67 -10.32 23.22 18.91
N GLU A 68 -9.97 23.08 17.64
CA GLU A 68 -10.05 21.81 16.91
C GLU A 68 -9.03 20.77 17.41
N LEU A 69 -7.92 21.22 18.01
CA LEU A 69 -6.87 20.37 18.57
C LEU A 69 -6.61 20.71 20.04
N ALA A 70 -6.49 19.70 20.89
CA ALA A 70 -5.92 19.87 22.22
C ALA A 70 -4.59 19.10 22.39
N VAL A 71 -3.57 19.77 22.92
CA VAL A 71 -2.25 19.18 23.22
C VAL A 71 -2.21 18.82 24.70
N VAL A 72 -2.08 17.53 24.98
CA VAL A 72 -2.09 16.97 26.32
C VAL A 72 -0.65 16.80 26.81
N PHE A 73 -0.22 17.72 27.66
CA PHE A 73 1.07 17.62 28.35
C PHE A 73 0.96 16.80 29.64
N ASP A 74 -0.12 17.01 30.39
CA ASP A 74 -0.41 16.27 31.63
C ASP A 74 -1.58 15.31 31.44
N ALA A 75 -1.25 14.02 31.33
CA ALA A 75 -2.19 12.93 31.18
C ALA A 75 -3.17 12.80 32.38
N SER A 76 -2.77 13.22 33.58
CA SER A 76 -3.58 13.05 34.80
C SER A 76 -4.85 13.91 34.81
N LEU A 77 -4.86 14.98 34.02
CA LEU A 77 -6.01 15.88 33.87
C LEU A 77 -7.07 15.32 32.93
N MET A 78 -6.74 14.29 32.13
CA MET A 78 -7.63 13.77 31.10
C MET A 78 -8.64 12.77 31.66
N THR A 79 -9.91 13.20 31.72
CA THR A 79 -11.04 12.37 32.14
C THR A 79 -12.05 12.18 31.00
N PRO A 80 -12.88 11.12 31.02
CA PRO A 80 -13.96 10.93 30.04
C PRO A 80 -14.92 12.13 29.94
N ALA A 81 -15.17 12.83 31.06
CA ALA A 81 -16.02 14.01 31.08
C ALA A 81 -15.36 15.21 30.37
N LEU A 82 -14.05 15.41 30.57
CA LEU A 82 -13.30 16.44 29.87
C LEU A 82 -13.28 16.18 28.36
N VAL A 83 -13.06 14.93 27.93
CA VAL A 83 -13.10 14.55 26.50
C VAL A 83 -14.43 14.93 25.86
N ARG A 84 -15.58 14.63 26.52
CA ARG A 84 -16.90 15.03 26.02
C ARG A 84 -17.05 16.55 25.95
N THR A 85 -16.54 17.26 26.95
CA THR A 85 -16.60 18.72 26.98
C THR A 85 -15.76 19.34 25.86
N LEU A 86 -14.57 18.79 25.60
CA LEU A 86 -13.70 19.19 24.48
C LEU A 86 -14.41 18.96 23.14
N ALA A 87 -14.99 17.78 22.93
CA ALA A 87 -15.71 17.46 21.70
C ALA A 87 -16.91 18.41 21.48
N GLN A 88 -17.70 18.69 22.52
CA GLN A 88 -18.81 19.66 22.47
C GLN A 88 -18.34 21.10 22.18
N ALA A 89 -17.10 21.44 22.53
CA ALA A 89 -16.47 22.72 22.23
C ALA A 89 -15.85 22.78 20.82
N GLY A 90 -16.02 21.73 19.99
CA GLY A 90 -15.48 21.66 18.63
C GLY A 90 -14.11 21.01 18.51
N CYS A 91 -13.60 20.38 19.58
CA CYS A 91 -12.35 19.64 19.52
C CYS A 91 -12.53 18.32 18.78
N HIS A 92 -11.62 18.06 17.85
CA HIS A 92 -11.66 16.93 16.93
C HIS A 92 -10.51 15.96 17.15
N ALA A 93 -9.38 16.44 17.69
CA ALA A 93 -8.21 15.63 17.95
C ALA A 93 -7.49 16.00 19.25
N LEU A 94 -6.82 15.00 19.83
CA LEU A 94 -5.87 15.14 20.93
C LEU A 94 -4.47 14.76 20.46
N LEU A 95 -3.50 15.63 20.70
CA LEU A 95 -2.08 15.32 20.60
C LEU A 95 -1.55 14.94 22.00
N TRP A 96 -1.24 13.68 22.20
CA TRP A 96 -0.82 13.13 23.48
C TRP A 96 0.71 12.95 23.52
N THR A 97 1.40 13.93 24.11
CA THR A 97 2.88 13.97 24.11
C THR A 97 3.50 13.18 25.25
N SER A 98 2.77 12.99 26.35
CA SER A 98 3.22 12.22 27.50
C SER A 98 3.40 10.74 27.14
N ASP A 99 4.45 10.11 27.66
CA ASP A 99 4.67 8.66 27.53
C ASP A 99 3.67 7.82 28.37
N VAL A 100 2.87 8.47 29.23
CA VAL A 100 1.83 7.81 30.03
C VAL A 100 0.75 7.23 29.10
N PRO A 101 0.38 5.94 29.24
CA PRO A 101 -0.68 5.32 28.46
C PRO A 101 -2.02 6.06 28.53
N VAL A 102 -2.70 6.19 27.39
CA VAL A 102 -4.05 6.76 27.35
C VAL A 102 -5.03 5.80 28.03
N PRO A 103 -5.79 6.23 29.06
CA PRO A 103 -6.75 5.35 29.71
C PRO A 103 -7.85 4.86 28.76
N GLU A 104 -8.22 3.58 28.82
CA GLU A 104 -9.24 2.99 27.96
C GLU A 104 -10.60 3.72 28.05
N ALA A 105 -10.95 4.25 29.23
CA ALA A 105 -12.16 5.04 29.40
C ALA A 105 -12.12 6.38 28.62
N VAL A 106 -10.95 6.99 28.49
CA VAL A 106 -10.71 8.22 27.69
C VAL A 106 -10.81 7.88 26.21
N LEU A 107 -10.20 6.78 25.76
CA LEU A 107 -10.30 6.30 24.38
C LEU A 107 -11.75 5.99 23.98
N ARG A 108 -12.51 5.31 24.85
CA ARG A 108 -13.94 5.03 24.61
C ARG A 108 -14.76 6.32 24.51
N ALA A 109 -14.53 7.29 25.39
CA ALA A 109 -15.19 8.58 25.30
C ALA A 109 -14.86 9.31 23.99
N GLY A 110 -13.59 9.32 23.58
CA GLY A 110 -13.17 9.90 22.30
C GLY A 110 -13.86 9.25 21.11
N ARG A 111 -13.88 7.91 21.05
CA ARG A 111 -14.55 7.14 19.98
C ARG A 111 -16.04 7.46 19.85
N ASN A 112 -16.75 7.59 20.97
CA ASN A 112 -18.18 7.92 20.97
C ASN A 112 -18.46 9.32 20.42
N GLU A 113 -17.53 10.26 20.65
CA GLU A 113 -17.63 11.65 20.19
C GLU A 113 -16.89 11.90 18.86
N THR A 114 -16.38 10.85 18.20
CA THR A 114 -15.53 10.94 17.01
C THR A 114 -14.26 11.80 17.17
N LEU A 115 -13.77 11.95 18.40
CA LEU A 115 -12.52 12.62 18.72
C LEU A 115 -11.34 11.62 18.67
N ARG A 116 -10.28 11.99 17.96
CA ARG A 116 -9.12 11.12 17.67
C ARG A 116 -7.93 11.40 18.59
N VAL A 117 -7.09 10.40 18.86
CA VAL A 117 -5.89 10.58 19.71
C VAL A 117 -4.61 10.14 18.99
N LEU A 118 -3.66 11.07 18.82
CA LEU A 118 -2.30 10.77 18.34
C LEU A 118 -1.36 10.64 19.55
N GLY A 119 -0.67 9.51 19.68
CA GLY A 119 0.15 9.18 20.85
C GLY A 119 -0.33 7.89 21.54
N PRO A 120 0.09 7.60 22.79
CA PRO A 120 0.92 8.42 23.67
C PRO A 120 2.38 8.45 23.21
N GLY A 121 3.19 9.34 23.81
CA GLY A 121 4.60 9.53 23.47
C GLY A 121 4.81 10.11 22.07
N SER A 122 3.80 10.78 21.50
CA SER A 122 3.92 11.41 20.19
C SER A 122 4.79 12.65 20.27
N ALA A 123 5.72 12.81 19.33
CA ALA A 123 6.42 14.08 19.14
C ALA A 123 5.62 15.09 18.31
N GLY A 124 4.41 14.71 17.87
CA GLY A 124 3.49 15.55 17.13
C GLY A 124 3.68 15.53 15.63
N THR A 125 3.19 16.59 14.98
CA THR A 125 3.18 16.73 13.52
C THR A 125 3.82 18.04 13.11
N ALA A 126 4.31 18.13 11.88
CA ALA A 126 4.84 19.36 11.32
C ALA A 126 4.55 19.45 9.83
N GLN A 127 4.01 20.59 9.38
CA GLN A 127 3.90 20.91 7.96
C GLN A 127 5.01 21.87 7.55
N ALA A 128 5.59 21.65 6.37
CA ALA A 128 6.64 22.55 5.88
C ALA A 128 6.11 23.95 5.49
N ARG A 129 4.84 24.02 5.06
CA ARG A 129 4.15 25.27 4.72
C ARG A 129 2.91 25.44 5.61
N GLY A 130 3.07 25.24 6.92
CA GLY A 130 1.97 25.29 7.87
C GLY A 130 2.43 25.30 9.32
N LEU A 131 1.59 24.76 10.21
CA LEU A 131 1.88 24.69 11.63
C LEU A 131 2.91 23.60 11.94
N CYS A 132 3.81 23.91 12.87
CA CYS A 132 4.69 22.94 13.51
C CYS A 132 4.14 22.64 14.91
N LEU A 133 3.44 21.52 15.03
CA LEU A 133 2.84 20.99 16.26
C LEU A 133 3.78 19.93 16.86
N SER A 134 5.08 20.18 16.82
CA SER A 134 6.12 19.27 17.32
C SER A 134 7.24 20.00 18.06
N SER A 135 8.09 19.23 18.74
CA SER A 135 9.32 19.73 19.37
C SER A 135 10.50 19.88 18.37
N TRP A 136 10.31 19.59 17.08
CA TRP A 136 11.37 19.70 16.07
C TRP A 136 11.35 21.04 15.32
N SER A 137 12.46 21.35 14.66
CA SER A 137 12.49 22.40 13.64
C SER A 137 11.50 22.09 12.51
N PRO A 138 10.79 23.10 11.98
CA PRO A 138 9.92 22.90 10.82
C PRO A 138 10.70 22.26 9.65
N PRO A 139 10.12 21.24 8.99
CA PRO A 139 10.78 20.60 7.86
C PRO A 139 10.95 21.58 6.69
N ALA A 140 12.02 21.43 5.93
CA ALA A 140 12.17 22.12 4.66
C ALA A 140 11.02 21.76 3.70
N PRO A 141 10.52 22.67 2.85
CA PRO A 141 9.43 22.39 1.94
C PRO A 141 9.80 21.36 0.87
N GLY A 142 8.94 20.35 0.71
CA GLY A 142 9.02 19.35 -0.34
C GLY A 142 7.70 18.62 -0.53
N ASN A 143 7.77 17.45 -1.16
CA ASN A 143 6.62 16.64 -1.57
C ASN A 143 6.59 15.25 -0.90
N THR A 144 7.49 14.98 0.05
CA THR A 144 7.57 13.69 0.75
C THR A 144 6.84 13.76 2.10
N ALA A 145 6.05 12.76 2.46
CA ALA A 145 5.54 12.62 3.82
C ALA A 145 6.47 11.72 4.64
N LEU A 146 6.72 12.05 5.90
CA LEU A 146 7.43 11.17 6.85
C LEU A 146 6.48 10.73 7.96
N ILE A 147 6.29 9.42 8.09
CA ILE A 147 5.55 8.78 9.16
C ILE A 147 6.52 7.94 9.97
N ALA A 148 6.65 8.19 11.28
CA ALA A 148 7.56 7.43 12.13
C ALA A 148 6.90 7.09 13.47
N GLN A 149 7.13 5.89 13.99
CA GLN A 149 6.74 5.54 15.36
C GLN A 149 7.72 6.12 16.38
N SER A 150 9.01 6.19 16.03
CA SER A 150 10.06 6.70 16.91
C SER A 150 10.35 8.19 16.70
N ARG A 151 10.25 8.97 17.79
CA ARG A 151 10.60 10.40 17.82
C ARG A 151 12.06 10.70 17.51
N SER A 152 12.99 9.84 17.96
CA SER A 152 14.43 10.05 17.74
C SER A 152 14.84 9.72 16.32
N ILE A 153 14.23 8.69 15.71
CA ILE A 153 14.47 8.37 14.30
C ILE A 153 13.88 9.45 13.39
N ALA A 154 12.68 9.96 13.71
CA ALA A 154 12.09 11.10 13.00
C ALA A 154 13.00 12.34 13.04
N ALA A 155 13.52 12.67 14.24
CA ALA A 155 14.47 13.78 14.40
C ALA A 155 15.75 13.58 13.57
N ALA A 156 16.34 12.39 13.60
CA ALA A 156 17.53 12.07 12.81
C ALA A 156 17.26 12.13 11.30
N ALA A 157 16.08 11.68 10.85
CA ALA A 157 15.67 11.75 9.45
C ALA A 157 15.47 13.20 8.98
N LEU A 158 14.86 14.05 9.82
CA LEU A 158 14.68 15.49 9.57
C LEU A 158 16.02 16.22 9.44
N ASP A 159 16.92 16.01 10.40
CA ASP A 159 18.26 16.63 10.40
C ASP A 159 19.08 16.19 9.17
N TRP A 160 19.07 14.90 8.88
CA TRP A 160 19.76 14.36 7.71
C TRP A 160 19.19 14.92 6.39
N ALA A 161 17.86 15.03 6.27
CA ALA A 161 17.21 15.55 5.07
C ALA A 161 17.54 17.03 4.80
N ALA A 162 17.64 17.84 5.86
CA ALA A 162 18.05 19.24 5.77
C ALA A 162 19.45 19.38 5.14
N GLY A 163 20.38 18.47 5.45
CA GLY A 163 21.73 18.44 4.87
C GLY A 163 21.80 18.02 3.39
N HIS A 164 20.73 17.44 2.82
CA HIS A 164 20.72 16.87 1.46
C HIS A 164 19.69 17.54 0.52
N ALA A 165 19.18 18.72 0.91
CA ALA A 165 18.15 19.46 0.16
C ALA A 165 16.90 18.62 -0.13
N LEU A 166 16.50 17.77 0.81
CA LEU A 166 15.27 17.00 0.74
C LEU A 166 14.26 17.62 1.69
N GLY A 167 13.08 17.92 1.16
CA GLY A 167 11.99 18.53 1.90
C GLY A 167 10.82 17.59 2.11
N PHE A 168 9.97 17.95 3.05
CA PHE A 168 8.74 17.23 3.36
C PHE A 168 7.51 18.09 3.05
N SER A 169 6.42 17.42 2.71
CA SER A 169 5.07 18.01 2.73
C SER A 169 4.60 18.14 4.18
N TRP A 170 4.71 17.04 4.92
CA TRP A 170 4.48 16.97 6.36
C TRP A 170 5.23 15.80 7.01
N VAL A 171 5.38 15.88 8.33
CA VAL A 171 5.98 14.85 9.18
C VAL A 171 5.04 14.56 10.34
N ALA A 172 4.95 13.30 10.75
CA ALA A 172 4.19 12.87 11.93
C ALA A 172 4.94 11.77 12.70
N ALA A 173 5.10 11.96 14.01
CA ALA A 173 5.51 10.89 14.93
C ALA A 173 4.30 10.32 15.67
N THR A 174 3.98 9.05 15.47
CA THR A 174 2.78 8.43 16.06
C THR A 174 2.97 8.00 17.51
N GLY A 175 4.20 7.71 17.93
CA GLY A 175 4.49 7.14 19.24
C GLY A 175 3.87 5.75 19.37
N ASN A 176 3.15 5.51 20.47
CA ASN A 176 2.62 4.19 20.81
C ASN A 176 1.25 3.87 20.16
N GLU A 177 0.63 4.79 19.40
CA GLU A 177 -0.56 4.53 18.56
C GLU A 177 -1.82 4.05 19.30
N ALA A 178 -2.19 4.66 20.42
CA ALA A 178 -3.39 4.31 21.19
C ALA A 178 -4.71 4.38 20.38
N ASP A 179 -4.79 5.28 19.39
CA ASP A 179 -5.95 5.40 18.49
C ASP A 179 -5.55 5.66 17.04
N VAL A 180 -4.93 6.80 16.75
CA VAL A 180 -4.39 7.10 15.42
C VAL A 180 -3.12 6.28 15.21
N ASP A 181 -3.10 5.47 14.14
CA ASP A 181 -1.98 4.61 13.78
C ASP A 181 -1.40 4.98 12.41
N VAL A 182 -0.29 4.33 12.05
CA VAL A 182 0.35 4.48 10.73
C VAL A 182 -0.62 4.28 9.57
N ALA A 183 -1.59 3.37 9.69
CA ALA A 183 -2.52 3.08 8.59
C ALA A 183 -3.43 4.29 8.30
N ASP A 184 -3.85 5.01 9.33
CA ASP A 184 -4.62 6.24 9.15
C ASP A 184 -3.81 7.35 8.44
N LEU A 185 -2.53 7.47 8.78
CA LEU A 185 -1.64 8.46 8.17
C LEU A 185 -1.26 8.08 6.73
N LEU A 186 -1.18 6.79 6.41
CA LEU A 186 -1.03 6.32 5.02
C LEU A 186 -2.26 6.64 4.18
N ASP A 187 -3.47 6.49 4.73
CA ASP A 187 -4.70 6.90 4.04
C ASP A 187 -4.72 8.42 3.79
N TYR A 188 -4.33 9.22 4.80
CA TYR A 188 -4.20 10.66 4.65
C TYR A 188 -3.17 11.02 3.58
N ALA A 189 -1.99 10.37 3.61
CA ALA A 189 -0.95 10.53 2.60
C ALA A 189 -1.42 10.15 1.20
N ALA A 190 -2.27 9.14 1.05
CA ALA A 190 -2.78 8.70 -0.24
C ALA A 190 -3.65 9.77 -0.91
N VAL A 191 -4.49 10.47 -0.14
CA VAL A 191 -5.43 11.49 -0.66
C VAL A 191 -4.85 12.90 -0.71
N ASP A 192 -3.79 13.22 0.06
CA ASP A 192 -3.19 14.56 0.07
C ASP A 192 -2.48 14.88 -1.27
N PRO A 193 -2.93 15.85 -2.07
CA PRO A 193 -2.28 16.20 -3.33
C PRO A 193 -0.88 16.80 -3.14
N GLY A 194 -0.56 17.32 -1.94
CA GLY A 194 0.77 17.85 -1.62
C GLY A 194 1.84 16.77 -1.40
N THR A 195 1.42 15.53 -1.11
CA THR A 195 2.32 14.39 -0.94
C THR A 195 2.45 13.62 -2.26
N GLN A 196 3.68 13.39 -2.71
CA GLN A 196 4.02 12.58 -3.90
C GLN A 196 4.75 11.27 -3.55
N ALA A 197 5.36 11.18 -2.37
CA ALA A 197 5.98 9.96 -1.86
C ALA A 197 5.91 9.87 -0.33
N VAL A 198 6.03 8.68 0.22
CA VAL A 198 5.95 8.43 1.67
C VAL A 198 7.17 7.68 2.16
N VAL A 199 7.72 8.16 3.27
CA VAL A 199 8.73 7.49 4.08
C VAL A 199 8.06 7.00 5.35
N LEU A 200 8.20 5.72 5.62
CA LEU A 200 7.65 5.06 6.79
C LEU A 200 8.79 4.48 7.63
N GLN A 201 8.81 4.78 8.93
CA GLN A 201 9.54 3.99 9.91
C GLN A 201 8.54 3.26 10.79
N LEU A 202 8.70 1.94 10.90
CA LEU A 202 7.76 1.07 11.62
C LEU A 202 8.49 -0.02 12.38
N SER A 203 8.11 -0.23 13.65
CA SER A 203 8.50 -1.38 14.47
C SER A 203 7.37 -2.37 14.67
N ARG A 204 6.11 -1.90 14.71
CA ARG A 204 4.94 -2.74 14.98
C ARG A 204 3.71 -2.32 14.20
N ILE A 205 2.81 -3.27 13.93
CA ILE A 205 1.52 -3.08 13.29
C ILE A 205 0.42 -3.47 14.27
N ARG A 206 -0.41 -2.51 14.69
CA ARG A 206 -1.55 -2.78 15.58
C ARG A 206 -2.72 -3.46 14.89
N SER A 207 -3.05 -3.01 13.69
CA SER A 207 -4.22 -3.46 12.94
C SER A 207 -3.78 -3.97 11.56
N PRO A 208 -3.45 -5.27 11.39
CA PRO A 208 -2.85 -5.78 10.16
C PRO A 208 -3.70 -5.55 8.92
N ARG A 209 -5.00 -5.86 8.98
CA ARG A 209 -5.91 -5.62 7.84
C ARG A 209 -5.99 -4.15 7.45
N LYS A 210 -6.17 -3.27 8.44
CA LYS A 210 -6.22 -1.83 8.25
C LYS A 210 -4.93 -1.31 7.61
N PHE A 211 -3.77 -1.76 8.11
CA PHE A 211 -2.47 -1.44 7.56
C PHE A 211 -2.31 -1.93 6.13
N MET A 212 -2.57 -3.21 5.85
CA MET A 212 -2.42 -3.77 4.49
C MET A 212 -3.31 -3.05 3.50
N SER A 213 -4.54 -2.73 3.90
CA SER A 213 -5.49 -1.98 3.10
C SER A 213 -4.98 -0.55 2.80
N ALA A 214 -4.60 0.22 3.82
CA ALA A 214 -4.08 1.59 3.66
C ALA A 214 -2.74 1.63 2.90
N ALA A 215 -1.82 0.72 3.21
CA ALA A 215 -0.52 0.61 2.58
C ALA A 215 -0.65 0.30 1.08
N ARG A 216 -1.52 -0.66 0.70
CA ARG A 216 -1.81 -0.98 -0.70
C ARG A 216 -2.44 0.21 -1.41
N ALA A 217 -3.42 0.88 -0.80
CA ALA A 217 -4.07 2.04 -1.39
C ALA A 217 -3.06 3.19 -1.65
N CYS A 218 -2.20 3.49 -0.66
CA CYS A 218 -1.15 4.48 -0.82
C CYS A 218 -0.11 4.07 -1.87
N ALA A 219 0.38 2.83 -1.83
CA ALA A 219 1.41 2.32 -2.74
C ALA A 219 0.96 2.24 -4.20
N ARG A 220 -0.35 2.12 -4.48
CA ARG A 220 -0.90 2.21 -5.83
C ARG A 220 -0.83 3.62 -6.42
N ALA A 221 -0.86 4.64 -5.57
CA ALA A 221 -0.87 6.03 -5.98
C ALA A 221 0.52 6.68 -5.91
N LYS A 222 1.33 6.29 -4.93
CA LYS A 222 2.56 6.99 -4.53
C LYS A 222 3.62 5.98 -4.09
N PRO A 223 4.91 6.20 -4.38
CA PRO A 223 5.98 5.37 -3.85
C PRO A 223 6.01 5.42 -2.32
N VAL A 224 6.06 4.25 -1.66
CA VAL A 224 6.17 4.12 -0.21
C VAL A 224 7.43 3.34 0.13
N VAL A 225 8.34 3.99 0.86
CA VAL A 225 9.60 3.41 1.33
C VAL A 225 9.48 3.15 2.83
N VAL A 226 9.83 1.95 3.28
CA VAL A 226 9.72 1.54 4.68
C VAL A 226 11.06 1.14 5.27
N LEU A 227 11.40 1.70 6.43
CA LEU A 227 12.46 1.23 7.30
C LEU A 227 11.83 0.45 8.45
N GLN A 228 12.08 -0.85 8.49
CA GLN A 228 11.71 -1.66 9.64
C GLN A 228 12.75 -1.49 10.74
N THR A 229 12.28 -1.38 11.97
CA THR A 229 13.12 -1.41 13.17
C THR A 229 12.66 -2.50 14.11
N PRO A 230 13.54 -3.07 14.94
CA PRO A 230 13.13 -4.05 15.95
C PRO A 230 12.01 -3.51 16.84
N ASP A 231 11.07 -4.38 17.20
CA ASP A 231 10.10 -4.06 18.25
C ASP A 231 10.81 -4.14 19.61
N ALA A 232 10.61 -3.15 20.47
CA ALA A 232 11.23 -3.11 21.80
C ALA A 232 10.70 -4.26 22.70
N GLU A 233 9.51 -4.76 22.39
CA GLU A 233 8.86 -5.89 23.08
C GLU A 233 9.24 -7.26 22.49
N ASP A 234 10.03 -7.33 21.40
CA ASP A 234 10.44 -8.60 20.79
C ASP A 234 11.63 -9.24 21.52
N GLU A 235 11.36 -10.33 22.24
CA GLU A 235 12.34 -11.12 22.98
C GLU A 235 13.43 -11.73 22.07
N ASN A 236 13.15 -11.96 20.79
CA ASN A 236 14.11 -12.57 19.85
C ASN A 236 15.14 -11.58 19.30
N GLN A 237 14.94 -10.28 19.52
CA GLN A 237 15.82 -9.18 19.09
C GLN A 237 16.27 -9.30 17.61
N GLN A 238 15.41 -9.82 16.73
CA GLN A 238 15.77 -9.92 15.32
C GLN A 238 15.86 -8.52 14.72
N PRO A 239 16.88 -8.24 13.87
CA PRO A 239 17.01 -6.92 13.23
C PRO A 239 15.78 -6.54 12.40
N ALA A 240 15.13 -7.55 11.81
CA ALA A 240 13.88 -7.43 11.09
C ALA A 240 13.08 -8.74 11.16
N ASP A 241 11.79 -8.66 11.50
CA ASP A 241 10.79 -9.69 11.29
C ASP A 241 10.53 -9.93 9.78
N PRO A 242 10.85 -11.13 9.26
CA PRO A 242 10.67 -11.46 7.85
C PRO A 242 9.19 -11.59 7.41
N VAL A 243 8.25 -11.77 8.35
CA VAL A 243 6.81 -11.78 8.05
C VAL A 243 6.34 -10.38 7.69
N LEU A 244 6.81 -9.35 8.41
CA LEU A 244 6.57 -7.95 8.07
C LEU A 244 7.24 -7.57 6.74
N SER A 245 8.48 -7.99 6.49
CA SER A 245 9.13 -7.80 5.18
C SER A 245 8.31 -8.41 4.03
N ALA A 246 7.71 -9.59 4.23
CA ALA A 246 6.80 -10.19 3.25
C ALA A 246 5.51 -9.38 3.08
N ALA A 247 4.96 -8.84 4.17
CA ALA A 247 3.80 -7.96 4.14
C ALA A 247 4.06 -6.68 3.34
N PHE A 248 5.22 -6.04 3.54
CA PHE A 248 5.61 -4.84 2.81
C PHE A 248 5.71 -5.10 1.31
N ARG A 249 6.41 -6.17 0.91
CA ARG A 249 6.49 -6.58 -0.50
C ARG A 249 5.10 -6.83 -1.09
N ARG A 250 4.22 -7.49 -0.33
CA ARG A 250 2.83 -7.77 -0.72
C ARG A 250 1.95 -6.51 -0.80
N ALA A 251 2.28 -5.50 -0.01
CA ALA A 251 1.59 -4.21 0.01
C ALA A 251 2.13 -3.20 -1.04
N GLY A 252 3.21 -3.53 -1.76
CA GLY A 252 3.82 -2.63 -2.74
C GLY A 252 4.86 -1.67 -2.16
N LEU A 253 5.28 -1.89 -0.91
CA LEU A 253 6.25 -1.07 -0.18
C LEU A 253 7.68 -1.53 -0.50
N VAL A 254 8.60 -0.56 -0.53
CA VAL A 254 10.04 -0.82 -0.74
C VAL A 254 10.75 -0.76 0.61
N GLU A 255 11.19 -1.91 1.09
CA GLU A 255 11.92 -2.01 2.36
C GLU A 255 13.38 -1.56 2.19
N VAL A 256 13.87 -0.79 3.16
CA VAL A 256 15.27 -0.38 3.26
C VAL A 256 15.85 -0.78 4.62
N ASP A 257 17.17 -0.80 4.67
CA ASP A 257 17.96 -1.36 5.78
C ASP A 257 18.55 -0.31 6.74
N ARG A 258 18.43 0.99 6.43
CA ARG A 258 18.95 2.08 7.29
C ARG A 258 18.30 3.43 6.97
N VAL A 259 18.38 4.38 7.88
CA VAL A 259 17.82 5.74 7.73
C VAL A 259 18.38 6.45 6.49
N THR A 260 19.69 6.37 6.23
CA THR A 260 20.31 7.03 5.06
C THR A 260 19.88 6.43 3.71
N ALA A 261 19.30 5.22 3.71
CA ALA A 261 18.77 4.60 2.51
C ALA A 261 17.37 5.09 2.14
N LEU A 262 16.56 5.55 3.11
CA LEU A 262 15.18 6.00 2.88
C LEU A 262 15.10 7.02 1.74
N PHE A 263 15.99 8.00 1.80
CA PHE A 263 16.02 9.12 0.87
C PHE A 263 16.73 8.80 -0.44
N SER A 264 17.75 7.95 -0.39
CA SER A 264 18.41 7.43 -1.59
C SER A 264 17.43 6.61 -2.43
N ALA A 265 16.57 5.83 -1.75
CA ALA A 265 15.47 5.11 -2.39
C ALA A 265 14.50 6.09 -3.05
N LEU A 266 14.00 7.11 -2.32
CA LEU A 266 13.11 8.11 -2.90
C LEU A 266 13.70 8.81 -4.12
N ALA A 267 14.96 9.26 -4.06
CA ALA A 267 15.61 9.89 -5.19
C ALA A 267 15.65 8.97 -6.42
N ALA A 268 15.86 7.66 -6.24
CA ALA A 268 15.80 6.71 -7.35
C ALA A 268 14.37 6.44 -7.85
N LEU A 269 13.39 6.32 -6.94
CA LEU A 269 11.98 6.07 -7.28
C LEU A 269 11.37 7.23 -8.07
N ASP A 270 11.72 8.45 -7.72
CA ASP A 270 11.23 9.68 -8.36
C ASP A 270 11.94 9.96 -9.70
N ARG A 271 13.26 9.74 -9.79
CA ARG A 271 14.08 10.36 -10.85
C ARG A 271 14.67 9.41 -11.90
N VAL A 272 14.75 8.09 -11.62
CA VAL A 272 15.45 7.14 -12.50
C VAL A 272 14.56 6.58 -13.63
N GLY A 273 13.28 6.92 -13.68
CA GLY A 273 12.34 6.41 -14.71
C GLY A 273 12.03 4.91 -14.54
N ASP A 274 11.48 4.24 -15.57
CA ASP A 274 11.05 2.83 -15.46
C ASP A 274 12.18 1.81 -15.68
N ALA A 275 13.01 1.61 -14.65
CA ALA A 275 14.14 0.68 -14.69
C ALA A 275 13.75 -0.77 -14.37
N GLY A 276 12.87 -1.36 -15.19
CA GLY A 276 12.18 -2.62 -14.85
C GLY A 276 13.07 -3.85 -14.65
N GLN A 277 14.12 -4.03 -15.47
CA GLN A 277 15.08 -5.14 -15.32
C GLN A 277 16.39 -4.69 -14.66
N ALA A 278 16.55 -3.39 -14.43
CA ALA A 278 17.77 -2.75 -13.96
C ALA A 278 19.01 -3.19 -14.77
N ARG A 279 18.88 -3.21 -16.10
CA ARG A 279 20.02 -3.35 -17.03
C ARG A 279 20.83 -2.06 -16.98
N ILE A 280 21.99 -2.10 -16.34
CA ILE A 280 22.75 -0.87 -16.04
C ILE A 280 24.04 -0.82 -16.85
N ALA A 281 24.19 0.23 -17.66
CA ALA A 281 25.47 0.53 -18.30
C ALA A 281 26.30 1.45 -17.41
N VAL A 282 27.57 1.12 -17.19
CA VAL A 282 28.46 1.92 -16.35
C VAL A 282 29.38 2.76 -17.24
N LEU A 283 29.38 4.07 -17.02
CA LEU A 283 30.31 5.02 -17.63
C LEU A 283 31.06 5.73 -16.51
N GLY A 284 32.33 6.04 -16.70
CA GLY A 284 33.05 6.82 -15.70
C GLY A 284 34.35 7.42 -16.20
N THR A 285 34.93 8.31 -15.38
CA THR A 285 36.16 9.04 -15.69
C THR A 285 37.44 8.26 -15.31
N GLY A 286 37.34 6.93 -15.18
CA GLY A 286 38.47 6.07 -14.85
C GLY A 286 38.09 4.58 -14.73
N GLY A 287 38.94 3.69 -15.22
CA GLY A 287 38.69 2.25 -15.22
C GLY A 287 38.54 1.62 -13.83
N GLY A 288 39.30 2.10 -12.83
CA GLY A 288 39.20 1.60 -11.45
C GLY A 288 37.83 1.88 -10.81
N ILE A 289 37.28 3.08 -11.03
CA ILE A 289 35.97 3.46 -10.49
C ILE A 289 34.81 2.81 -11.24
N CYS A 290 34.98 2.54 -12.55
CA CYS A 290 34.01 1.75 -13.33
C CYS A 290 33.92 0.31 -12.79
N GLN A 291 35.07 -0.30 -12.46
CA GLN A 291 35.10 -1.62 -11.85
C GLN A 291 34.50 -1.65 -10.45
N LEU A 292 34.74 -0.60 -9.63
CA LEU A 292 34.12 -0.47 -8.31
C LEU A 292 32.60 -0.35 -8.40
N ALA A 293 32.10 0.43 -9.36
CA ALA A 293 30.67 0.52 -9.64
C ALA A 293 30.09 -0.84 -10.04
N ARG A 294 30.75 -1.57 -10.96
CA ARG A 294 30.34 -2.91 -11.36
C ARG A 294 30.30 -3.89 -10.16
N ALA A 295 31.31 -3.86 -9.31
CA ALA A 295 31.34 -4.68 -8.11
C ALA A 295 30.19 -4.34 -7.15
N SER A 296 29.86 -3.06 -7.00
CA SER A 296 28.74 -2.60 -6.17
C SER A 296 27.40 -3.05 -6.73
N LEU A 297 27.21 -3.00 -8.06
CA LEU A 297 26.01 -3.53 -8.72
C LEU A 297 25.83 -5.03 -8.46
N TRP A 298 26.90 -5.83 -8.54
CA TRP A 298 26.82 -7.27 -8.26
C TRP A 298 26.46 -7.60 -6.81
N ARG A 299 26.98 -6.85 -5.83
CA ARG A 299 26.60 -7.03 -4.41
C ARG A 299 25.11 -6.78 -4.19
N GLU A 300 24.53 -5.87 -4.96
CA GLU A 300 23.10 -5.55 -4.95
C GLU A 300 22.27 -6.45 -5.89
N GLN A 301 22.89 -7.50 -6.45
CA GLN A 301 22.28 -8.46 -7.37
C GLN A 301 21.71 -7.80 -8.64
N LEU A 302 22.35 -6.74 -9.11
CA LEU A 302 21.99 -6.03 -10.34
C LEU A 302 22.84 -6.50 -11.51
N GLN A 303 22.30 -6.37 -12.74
CA GLN A 303 22.94 -6.85 -13.95
C GLN A 303 23.60 -5.69 -14.73
N PRO A 304 24.94 -5.57 -14.70
CA PRO A 304 25.65 -4.66 -15.58
C PRO A 304 25.58 -5.18 -17.02
N VAL A 305 25.27 -4.28 -17.97
CA VAL A 305 25.15 -4.61 -19.40
C VAL A 305 26.13 -3.79 -20.23
N ALA A 306 26.56 -4.36 -21.35
CA ALA A 306 27.30 -3.63 -22.37
C ALA A 306 26.35 -2.75 -23.18
N LEU A 307 26.85 -1.59 -23.64
CA LEU A 307 26.16 -0.83 -24.69
C LEU A 307 26.15 -1.64 -26.00
N ASP A 308 25.09 -1.47 -26.79
CA ASP A 308 25.04 -2.04 -28.14
C ASP A 308 26.19 -1.52 -29.01
N GLU A 309 26.54 -2.31 -30.02
CA GLU A 309 27.67 -2.05 -30.92
C GLU A 309 27.56 -0.67 -31.59
N THR A 310 26.37 -0.31 -32.06
CA THR A 310 26.10 0.96 -32.74
C THR A 310 26.38 2.16 -31.83
N THR A 311 25.84 2.14 -30.60
CA THR A 311 26.03 3.23 -29.63
C THR A 311 27.49 3.34 -29.22
N ARG A 312 28.15 2.20 -29.00
CA ARG A 312 29.57 2.17 -28.62
C ARG A 312 30.47 2.73 -29.72
N GLN A 313 30.21 2.44 -30.99
CA GLN A 313 30.96 3.00 -32.10
C GLN A 313 30.75 4.53 -32.22
N ALA A 314 29.53 5.02 -32.02
CA ALA A 314 29.25 6.46 -32.00
C ALA A 314 30.01 7.17 -30.87
N ILE A 315 30.04 6.58 -29.68
CA ILE A 315 30.82 7.12 -28.54
C ILE A 315 32.33 7.08 -28.83
N GLN A 316 32.86 6.00 -29.44
CA GLN A 316 34.27 5.89 -29.82
C GLN A 316 34.67 6.94 -30.87
N ALA A 317 33.77 7.29 -31.80
CA ALA A 317 34.01 8.34 -32.78
C ALA A 317 34.15 9.72 -32.11
N GLN A 318 33.35 9.99 -31.07
CA GLN A 318 33.45 11.23 -30.29
C GLN A 318 34.71 11.24 -29.38
N LEU A 319 35.04 10.10 -28.77
CA LEU A 319 36.18 9.94 -27.87
C LEU A 319 37.09 8.79 -28.33
N PRO A 320 38.02 9.03 -29.29
CA PRO A 320 38.89 7.98 -29.84
C PRO A 320 39.81 7.30 -28.83
N LYS A 321 40.05 7.94 -27.67
CA LYS A 321 40.93 7.45 -26.60
C LYS A 321 40.18 6.77 -25.44
N LEU A 322 38.86 6.57 -25.55
CA LEU A 322 38.12 5.86 -24.50
C LEU A 322 38.61 4.41 -24.35
N TYR A 323 38.43 3.85 -23.17
CA TYR A 323 38.70 2.43 -22.91
C TYR A 323 37.40 1.70 -22.59
N SER A 324 37.18 0.55 -23.24
CA SER A 324 36.01 -0.30 -23.02
C SER A 324 36.42 -1.60 -22.32
N GLY A 325 35.81 -1.85 -21.16
CA GLY A 325 35.92 -3.12 -20.43
C GLY A 325 34.76 -4.08 -20.70
N GLY A 326 34.12 -3.96 -21.86
CA GLY A 326 32.94 -4.73 -22.27
C GLY A 326 31.65 -4.21 -21.65
N GLN A 327 31.47 -4.38 -20.34
CA GLN A 327 30.26 -3.97 -19.59
C GLN A 327 30.35 -2.56 -18.98
N TRP A 328 31.42 -1.83 -19.26
CA TRP A 328 31.65 -0.48 -18.76
C TRP A 328 32.56 0.30 -19.70
N LEU A 329 32.46 1.63 -19.64
CA LEU A 329 33.20 2.57 -20.49
C LEU A 329 33.93 3.59 -19.62
N ASP A 330 35.24 3.66 -19.79
CA ASP A 330 36.09 4.71 -19.24
C ASP A 330 36.30 5.80 -20.30
N ILE A 331 35.71 6.96 -20.04
CA ILE A 331 35.80 8.14 -20.92
C ILE A 331 37.00 9.03 -20.59
N GLY A 332 37.79 8.68 -19.57
CA GLY A 332 38.93 9.45 -19.10
C GLY A 332 38.56 10.85 -18.62
N LEU A 333 39.48 11.80 -18.77
CA LEU A 333 39.30 13.21 -18.43
C LEU A 333 38.73 14.01 -19.61
N ALA A 334 37.62 13.53 -20.18
CA ALA A 334 36.92 14.24 -21.25
C ALA A 334 36.43 15.63 -20.80
N SER A 335 36.21 16.53 -21.75
CA SER A 335 35.58 17.81 -21.46
C SER A 335 34.15 17.61 -20.97
N ASP A 336 33.58 18.60 -20.27
CA ASP A 336 32.18 18.51 -19.84
C ASP A 336 31.23 18.36 -21.06
N GLU A 337 31.51 19.03 -22.17
CA GLU A 337 30.68 18.95 -23.40
C GLU A 337 30.74 17.58 -24.06
N ASP A 338 31.94 16.99 -24.12
CA ASP A 338 32.12 15.62 -24.62
C ASP A 338 31.41 14.63 -23.70
N THR A 339 31.54 14.80 -22.38
CA THR A 339 30.86 13.97 -21.38
C THR A 339 29.35 14.01 -21.57
N LEU A 340 28.75 15.20 -21.72
CA LEU A 340 27.31 15.35 -21.97
C LEU A 340 26.88 14.71 -23.30
N THR A 341 27.71 14.81 -24.33
CA THR A 341 27.47 14.17 -25.63
C THR A 341 27.50 12.65 -25.51
N VAL A 342 28.47 12.09 -24.80
CA VAL A 342 28.55 10.65 -24.53
C VAL A 342 27.34 10.16 -23.72
N LEU A 343 26.93 10.90 -22.69
CA LEU A 343 25.75 10.55 -21.90
C LEU A 343 24.47 10.57 -22.75
N ARG A 344 24.31 11.55 -23.65
CA ARG A 344 23.19 11.57 -24.61
C ARG A 344 23.16 10.33 -25.48
N LEU A 345 24.28 10.01 -26.14
CA LEU A 345 24.41 8.83 -26.99
C LEU A 345 24.11 7.54 -26.22
N ALA A 346 24.61 7.42 -24.99
CA ALA A 346 24.31 6.25 -24.15
C ALA A 346 22.80 6.14 -23.87
N LEU A 347 22.13 7.23 -23.52
CA LEU A 347 20.70 7.23 -23.18
C LEU A 347 19.78 6.90 -24.39
N GLU A 348 20.24 7.10 -25.63
CA GLU A 348 19.53 6.69 -26.85
C GLU A 348 19.44 5.16 -27.01
N SER A 349 20.38 4.42 -26.39
CA SER A 349 20.38 2.95 -26.42
C SER A 349 19.16 2.35 -25.73
N ARG A 350 18.51 1.40 -26.40
CA ARG A 350 17.44 0.56 -25.81
C ARG A 350 17.97 -0.69 -25.08
N ALA A 351 19.29 -0.93 -25.14
CA ALA A 351 19.94 -2.09 -24.54
C ALA A 351 20.08 -1.97 -23.01
N LEU A 352 20.08 -0.75 -22.49
CA LEU A 352 20.10 -0.46 -21.05
C LEU A 352 18.75 0.05 -20.57
N ASP A 353 18.53 -0.01 -19.27
CA ASP A 353 17.43 0.66 -18.60
C ASP A 353 17.93 1.95 -17.93
N VAL A 354 19.15 1.93 -17.37
CA VAL A 354 19.78 3.07 -16.68
C VAL A 354 21.26 3.19 -17.05
N ALA A 355 21.73 4.42 -17.28
CA ALA A 355 23.15 4.76 -17.37
C ALA A 355 23.64 5.23 -15.99
N LEU A 356 24.64 4.56 -15.44
CA LEU A 356 25.32 4.96 -14.21
C LEU A 356 26.63 5.66 -14.56
N PHE A 357 26.66 6.98 -14.42
CA PHE A 357 27.85 7.79 -14.64
C PHE A 357 28.60 8.04 -13.34
N VAL A 358 29.89 7.69 -13.29
CA VAL A 358 30.73 7.83 -12.09
C VAL A 358 31.88 8.79 -12.38
N ARG A 359 31.86 9.94 -11.71
CA ARG A 359 32.87 11.00 -11.83
C ARG A 359 33.73 11.04 -10.59
N SER A 360 35.04 10.89 -10.78
CA SER A 360 36.05 11.09 -9.74
C SER A 360 36.54 12.54 -9.74
N PRO A 361 36.90 13.10 -8.57
CA PRO A 361 37.56 14.40 -8.52
C PRO A 361 38.85 14.39 -9.33
N ALA A 362 39.01 15.38 -10.21
CA ALA A 362 40.22 15.58 -11.00
C ALA A 362 40.71 17.04 -10.91
N PRO A 363 42.03 17.28 -11.06
CA PRO A 363 42.56 18.63 -11.20
C PRO A 363 41.96 19.35 -12.41
N GLY A 364 41.60 20.63 -12.25
CA GLY A 364 41.04 21.45 -13.33
C GLY A 364 39.58 21.18 -13.69
N GLN A 365 38.93 20.21 -13.05
CA GLN A 365 37.49 19.95 -13.19
C GLN A 365 36.70 20.56 -12.03
N ASP A 366 35.53 21.12 -12.36
CA ASP A 366 34.58 21.71 -11.42
C ASP A 366 33.26 20.93 -11.48
N ASP A 367 32.97 20.17 -10.42
CA ASP A 367 31.78 19.33 -10.33
C ASP A 367 30.50 20.16 -10.17
N GLU A 368 30.58 21.35 -9.56
CA GLU A 368 29.45 22.26 -9.43
C GLU A 368 29.06 22.82 -10.80
N ALA A 369 30.06 23.28 -11.57
CA ALA A 369 29.85 23.75 -12.94
C ALA A 369 29.30 22.64 -13.85
N PHE A 370 29.84 21.42 -13.73
CA PHE A 370 29.33 20.28 -14.50
C PHE A 370 27.89 19.93 -14.13
N ALA A 371 27.53 19.91 -12.84
CA ALA A 371 26.16 19.64 -12.39
C ALA A 371 25.17 20.65 -13.00
N ARG A 372 25.52 21.94 -13.05
CA ARG A 372 24.68 22.96 -13.71
C ARG A 372 24.49 22.69 -15.19
N LYS A 373 25.57 22.31 -15.90
CA LYS A 373 25.48 21.94 -17.33
C LYS A 373 24.63 20.69 -17.54
N LEU A 374 24.74 19.71 -16.67
CA LEU A 374 23.94 18.48 -16.72
C LEU A 374 22.44 18.77 -16.55
N VAL A 375 22.07 19.60 -15.58
CA VAL A 375 20.69 20.07 -15.38
C VAL A 375 20.19 20.87 -16.59
N ALA A 376 21.01 21.79 -17.11
CA ALA A 376 20.67 22.57 -18.31
C ALA A 376 20.49 21.69 -19.56
N ALA A 377 21.26 20.61 -19.67
CA ALA A 377 21.15 19.62 -20.75
C ALA A 377 19.90 18.74 -20.67
N ARG A 378 19.14 18.80 -19.57
CA ARG A 378 17.91 18.03 -19.31
C ARG A 378 18.09 16.51 -19.38
N LEU A 379 19.30 16.02 -19.11
CA LEU A 379 19.59 14.58 -19.03
C LEU A 379 19.20 14.09 -17.63
N ARG A 380 17.94 13.71 -17.47
CA ARG A 380 17.39 13.30 -16.17
C ARG A 380 16.85 11.87 -16.18
N GLU A 381 16.15 11.48 -17.24
CA GLU A 381 15.49 10.18 -17.35
C GLU A 381 16.54 9.10 -17.61
N ARG A 382 16.47 7.98 -16.86
CA ARG A 382 17.38 6.83 -17.00
C ARG A 382 18.86 7.16 -16.72
N LEU A 383 19.16 8.27 -16.05
CA LEU A 383 20.51 8.64 -15.65
C LEU A 383 20.66 8.63 -14.13
N ALA A 384 21.66 7.92 -13.64
CA ALA A 384 22.15 8.02 -12.26
C ALA A 384 23.59 8.53 -12.28
N VAL A 385 23.89 9.52 -11.45
CA VAL A 385 25.22 10.15 -11.38
C VAL A 385 25.84 9.92 -10.01
N VAL A 386 27.13 9.62 -9.99
CA VAL A 386 27.93 9.52 -8.77
C VAL A 386 29.04 10.54 -8.83
N PHE A 387 29.05 11.46 -7.86
CA PHE A 387 30.18 12.36 -7.61
C PHE A 387 30.94 11.79 -6.42
N LEU A 388 32.13 11.23 -6.66
CA LEU A 388 32.95 10.69 -5.58
C LEU A 388 33.62 11.82 -4.79
N GLY A 389 33.72 11.65 -3.47
CA GLY A 389 34.26 12.66 -2.56
C GLY A 389 33.16 13.36 -1.76
N GLN A 390 33.56 14.30 -0.89
CA GLN A 390 32.64 14.94 0.06
C GLN A 390 32.55 16.45 -0.17
N ALA A 391 33.65 17.18 0.06
CA ALA A 391 33.64 18.65 -0.01
C ALA A 391 33.30 19.21 -1.40
N ARG A 392 33.85 18.61 -2.48
CA ARG A 392 33.57 19.03 -3.87
C ARG A 392 32.23 18.51 -4.40
N ALA A 393 31.80 17.33 -3.93
CA ALA A 393 30.58 16.69 -4.40
C ALA A 393 29.32 17.32 -3.81
N ALA A 394 29.35 17.85 -2.58
CA ALA A 394 28.15 18.34 -1.89
C ALA A 394 27.37 19.43 -2.67
N PRO A 395 28.00 20.47 -3.23
CA PRO A 395 27.30 21.44 -4.08
C PRO A 395 26.72 20.81 -5.34
N ALA A 396 27.46 19.90 -6.00
CA ALA A 396 27.02 19.21 -7.21
C ALA A 396 25.79 18.30 -6.96
N LEU A 397 25.80 17.54 -5.85
CA LEU A 397 24.67 16.70 -5.43
C LEU A 397 23.41 17.52 -5.19
N ARG A 398 23.55 18.69 -4.55
CA ARG A 398 22.44 19.62 -4.31
C ARG A 398 21.85 20.13 -5.61
N ILE A 399 22.68 20.62 -6.53
CA ILE A 399 22.25 21.13 -7.84
C ILE A 399 21.55 20.04 -8.65
N CYS A 400 22.11 18.82 -8.67
CA CYS A 400 21.46 17.70 -9.34
C CYS A 400 20.11 17.35 -8.70
N SER A 401 20.02 17.33 -7.36
CA SER A 401 18.77 17.05 -6.66
C SER A 401 17.68 18.08 -6.95
N GLU A 402 18.02 19.38 -6.90
CA GLU A 402 17.13 20.48 -7.26
C GLU A 402 16.72 20.45 -8.74
N GLY A 403 17.62 19.97 -9.62
CA GLY A 403 17.37 19.76 -11.04
C GLY A 403 16.67 18.45 -11.41
N GLY A 404 16.29 17.62 -10.42
CA GLY A 404 15.57 16.35 -10.64
C GLY A 404 16.43 15.21 -11.20
N ILE A 405 17.75 15.24 -10.99
CA ILE A 405 18.69 14.19 -11.40
C ILE A 405 19.01 13.30 -10.20
N ALA A 406 19.01 11.98 -10.39
CA ALA A 406 19.41 11.02 -9.35
C ALA A 406 20.93 11.06 -9.16
N ALA A 407 21.41 11.80 -8.16
CA ALA A 407 22.83 11.94 -7.85
C ALA A 407 23.18 11.39 -6.46
N PHE A 408 24.34 10.71 -6.36
CA PHE A 408 24.78 9.99 -5.17
C PHE A 408 26.25 10.26 -4.83
N ALA A 409 26.60 10.17 -3.54
CA ALA A 409 27.95 10.43 -3.07
C ALA A 409 28.88 9.21 -3.20
N SER A 410 28.32 8.02 -3.46
CA SER A 410 29.09 6.79 -3.63
C SER A 410 28.42 5.82 -4.59
N VAL A 411 29.23 4.92 -5.17
CA VAL A 411 28.73 3.88 -6.09
C VAL A 411 27.89 2.84 -5.37
N GLU A 412 28.16 2.57 -4.10
CA GLU A 412 27.36 1.67 -3.27
C GLU A 412 25.98 2.28 -2.98
N GLN A 413 25.90 3.59 -2.74
CA GLN A 413 24.64 4.30 -2.54
C GLN A 413 23.80 4.25 -3.82
N ALA A 414 24.43 4.52 -4.99
CA ALA A 414 23.77 4.43 -6.28
C ALA A 414 23.28 3.00 -6.58
N ALA A 415 24.11 1.98 -6.38
CA ALA A 415 23.73 0.58 -6.59
C ALA A 415 22.53 0.19 -5.73
N ARG A 416 22.52 0.56 -4.44
CA ARG A 416 21.38 0.32 -3.54
C ARG A 416 20.12 1.05 -4.00
N ALA A 417 20.25 2.30 -4.41
CA ALA A 417 19.13 3.09 -4.92
C ALA A 417 18.51 2.47 -6.19
N LEU A 418 19.35 1.97 -7.11
CA LEU A 418 18.90 1.25 -8.30
C LEU A 418 18.25 -0.10 -7.97
N ARG A 419 18.74 -0.81 -6.94
CA ARG A 419 18.07 -2.00 -6.39
C ARG A 419 16.66 -1.66 -5.91
N TYR A 420 16.51 -0.59 -5.11
CA TYR A 420 15.20 -0.15 -4.64
C TYR A 420 14.25 0.20 -5.79
N ARG A 421 14.75 0.80 -6.88
CA ARG A 421 13.94 1.08 -8.06
C ARG A 421 13.42 -0.18 -8.76
N ARG A 422 14.28 -1.20 -8.90
CA ARG A 422 13.90 -2.52 -9.42
C ARG A 422 12.89 -3.21 -8.52
N ASP A 423 13.15 -3.21 -7.21
CA ASP A 423 12.29 -3.88 -6.23
C ASP A 423 10.93 -3.20 -6.14
N HIS A 424 10.88 -1.87 -6.27
CA HIS A 424 9.62 -1.14 -6.44
C HIS A 424 8.83 -1.62 -7.65
N ARG A 425 9.48 -1.79 -8.81
CA ARG A 425 8.78 -2.29 -10.00
C ARG A 425 8.17 -3.68 -9.75
N ARG A 426 8.95 -4.60 -9.19
CA ARG A 426 8.49 -5.96 -8.85
C ARG A 426 7.34 -5.95 -7.84
N THR A 427 7.45 -5.13 -6.80
CA THR A 427 6.41 -5.02 -5.77
C THR A 427 5.15 -4.34 -6.30
N GLN A 428 5.26 -3.40 -7.24
CA GLN A 428 4.12 -2.86 -7.97
C GLN A 428 3.44 -3.94 -8.82
N GLU A 429 4.19 -4.78 -9.54
CA GLU A 429 3.60 -5.91 -10.28
C GLU A 429 2.88 -6.92 -9.36
N MET A 430 3.44 -7.18 -8.17
CA MET A 430 2.81 -8.03 -7.15
C MET A 430 1.60 -7.38 -6.46
N LEU A 431 1.62 -6.06 -6.26
CA LEU A 431 0.52 -5.27 -5.72
C LEU A 431 -0.73 -5.43 -6.59
N MET A 432 -0.52 -5.56 -7.90
CA MET A 432 -1.57 -5.80 -8.88
C MET A 432 -2.19 -7.20 -8.80
N GLN A 433 -1.51 -8.19 -8.20
CA GLN A 433 -2.07 -9.54 -8.06
C GLN A 433 -3.13 -9.61 -6.95
N THR A 434 -4.34 -10.05 -7.28
CA THR A 434 -5.40 -10.39 -6.31
C THR A 434 -5.75 -11.86 -6.45
N PRO A 435 -5.15 -12.71 -5.60
CA PRO A 435 -5.36 -14.14 -5.60
C PRO A 435 -6.82 -14.50 -5.50
N THR A 436 -7.28 -15.28 -6.47
CA THR A 436 -8.59 -15.89 -6.44
C THR A 436 -8.49 -17.21 -5.69
N LEU A 437 -9.40 -17.44 -4.75
CA LEU A 437 -9.66 -18.79 -4.27
C LEU A 437 -10.25 -19.55 -5.46
N ASP A 438 -9.73 -20.74 -5.76
CA ASP A 438 -10.29 -21.53 -6.84
C ASP A 438 -11.46 -22.38 -6.30
N PRO A 439 -12.72 -22.05 -6.67
CA PRO A 439 -13.91 -22.74 -6.21
C PRO A 439 -14.01 -24.18 -6.74
N LEU A 440 -13.21 -24.57 -7.73
CA LEU A 440 -13.19 -25.93 -8.26
C LEU A 440 -12.43 -26.92 -7.36
N ALA A 441 -11.79 -26.44 -6.28
CA ALA A 441 -11.09 -27.30 -5.34
C ALA A 441 -12.06 -28.27 -4.63
N HIS A 442 -13.21 -27.79 -4.07
CA HIS A 442 -14.16 -28.62 -3.28
C HIS A 442 -15.62 -28.54 -3.77
N GLY A 443 -15.88 -27.85 -4.88
CA GLY A 443 -17.24 -27.45 -5.25
C GLY A 443 -17.69 -26.20 -4.48
N GLN A 444 -19.01 -26.01 -4.32
CA GLN A 444 -19.55 -24.73 -3.80
C GLN A 444 -19.38 -24.52 -2.28
N GLN A 445 -19.03 -25.53 -1.49
CA GLN A 445 -18.84 -25.40 -0.05
C GLN A 445 -17.50 -26.01 0.41
N PRO A 446 -16.67 -25.24 1.14
CA PRO A 446 -15.43 -25.76 1.70
C PRO A 446 -15.72 -26.77 2.82
N PRO A 447 -14.88 -27.81 2.99
CA PRO A 447 -15.02 -28.75 4.09
C PRO A 447 -14.86 -28.02 5.43
N GLN A 448 -15.62 -28.41 6.44
CA GLN A 448 -15.50 -27.83 7.78
C GLN A 448 -14.81 -28.81 8.72
N LEU A 449 -13.79 -28.32 9.42
CA LEU A 449 -13.14 -29.07 10.50
C LEU A 449 -14.14 -29.37 11.63
N ALA A 450 -14.41 -30.66 11.84
CA ALA A 450 -15.20 -31.13 12.98
C ALA A 450 -14.46 -30.83 14.29
N VAL A 451 -15.20 -30.39 15.31
CA VAL A 451 -14.64 -30.06 16.62
C VAL A 451 -14.89 -31.23 17.57
N PRO A 452 -13.84 -31.86 18.13
CA PRO A 452 -14.02 -32.86 19.16
C PRO A 452 -14.76 -32.31 20.39
N ALA A 453 -15.68 -33.10 20.96
CA ALA A 453 -16.62 -32.68 22.00
C ALA A 453 -15.98 -32.24 23.34
N LYS A 454 -14.70 -32.57 23.59
CA LYS A 454 -13.98 -32.24 24.84
C LYS A 454 -12.57 -31.70 24.55
N LEU A 455 -12.47 -30.43 24.18
CA LEU A 455 -11.17 -29.77 23.93
C LEU A 455 -11.00 -28.50 24.75
N LYS A 456 -9.78 -28.30 25.25
CA LYS A 456 -9.41 -27.09 26.00
C LYS A 456 -8.92 -25.97 25.08
N THR A 457 -8.02 -26.24 24.12
CA THR A 457 -7.41 -25.19 23.26
C THR A 457 -7.13 -25.65 21.83
N HIS A 458 -6.19 -26.58 21.63
CA HIS A 458 -5.76 -27.05 20.31
C HIS A 458 -5.78 -28.58 20.20
N TRP A 459 -5.90 -29.11 18.98
CA TRP A 459 -5.72 -30.54 18.70
C TRP A 459 -5.00 -30.76 17.37
N VAL A 460 -4.33 -31.90 17.26
CA VAL A 460 -3.73 -32.36 16.00
C VAL A 460 -4.73 -33.29 15.31
N LEU A 461 -4.97 -33.06 14.02
CA LEU A 461 -5.85 -33.91 13.23
C LEU A 461 -5.25 -35.33 13.12
N PRO A 462 -6.07 -36.39 13.24
CA PRO A 462 -5.68 -37.74 12.82
C PRO A 462 -5.21 -37.74 11.36
N ALA A 463 -4.27 -38.64 11.03
CA ALA A 463 -3.66 -38.68 9.69
C ALA A 463 -4.70 -38.86 8.56
N ALA A 464 -5.73 -39.69 8.78
CA ALA A 464 -6.81 -39.90 7.83
C ALA A 464 -7.63 -38.61 7.59
N GLU A 465 -8.05 -37.93 8.65
CA GLU A 465 -8.78 -36.65 8.54
C GLU A 465 -7.93 -35.56 7.88
N ALA A 466 -6.63 -35.51 8.18
CA ALA A 466 -5.71 -34.57 7.52
C ALA A 466 -5.58 -34.87 6.02
N GLN A 467 -5.49 -36.15 5.64
CA GLN A 467 -5.47 -36.57 4.23
C GLN A 467 -6.78 -36.26 3.52
N GLU A 468 -7.94 -36.53 4.14
CA GLU A 468 -9.25 -36.20 3.56
C GLU A 468 -9.41 -34.69 3.34
N LEU A 469 -9.01 -33.88 4.33
CA LEU A 469 -9.01 -32.44 4.20
C LEU A 469 -8.11 -31.99 3.04
N LEU A 470 -6.87 -32.44 2.99
CA LEU A 470 -5.92 -32.06 1.94
C LEU A 470 -6.35 -32.55 0.55
N ALA A 471 -6.89 -33.78 0.45
CA ALA A 471 -7.41 -34.35 -0.77
C ALA A 471 -8.61 -33.57 -1.30
N ALA A 472 -9.44 -33.03 -0.40
CA ALA A 472 -10.42 -32.03 -0.78
C ALA A 472 -9.67 -30.93 -1.54
N TYR A 473 -8.66 -30.26 -0.94
CA TYR A 473 -7.80 -29.20 -1.53
C TYR A 473 -7.04 -29.59 -2.83
N GLY A 474 -7.30 -30.78 -3.39
CA GLY A 474 -6.62 -31.35 -4.54
C GLY A 474 -5.24 -31.92 -4.19
N LEU A 475 -4.79 -31.76 -2.95
CA LEU A 475 -3.45 -32.13 -2.49
C LEU A 475 -3.41 -33.63 -2.18
N GLN A 476 -3.06 -34.42 -3.20
CA GLN A 476 -3.03 -35.87 -3.11
C GLN A 476 -1.82 -36.38 -2.30
N PRO A 477 -1.98 -37.48 -1.54
CA PRO A 477 -0.86 -38.10 -0.84
C PRO A 477 0.09 -38.80 -1.82
N ALA A 478 1.40 -38.70 -1.56
CA ALA A 478 2.40 -39.46 -2.31
C ALA A 478 2.37 -40.95 -1.91
N PRO A 479 2.69 -41.89 -2.84
CA PRO A 479 2.83 -43.31 -2.51
C PRO A 479 3.87 -43.53 -1.39
N TRP A 480 3.64 -44.53 -0.52
CA TRP A 480 4.51 -44.84 0.64
C TRP A 480 5.96 -45.27 0.28
N ALA A 481 6.36 -45.32 -1.00
CA ALA A 481 7.75 -45.61 -1.35
C ALA A 481 8.64 -44.48 -0.81
N GLU A 482 9.73 -44.85 -0.11
CA GLU A 482 10.64 -43.95 0.60
C GLU A 482 10.71 -42.56 -0.06
N ALA A 483 10.22 -41.54 0.64
CA ALA A 483 10.27 -40.14 0.22
C ALA A 483 11.73 -39.59 0.23
N ALA A 484 12.65 -40.35 -0.36
CA ALA A 484 14.03 -40.02 -0.60
C ALA A 484 14.08 -39.16 -1.87
N GLY A 485 14.36 -37.87 -1.71
CA GLY A 485 14.36 -36.91 -2.81
C GLY A 485 14.27 -35.48 -2.34
N ARG A 486 14.53 -34.54 -3.27
CA ARG A 486 14.32 -33.12 -3.04
C ARG A 486 12.82 -32.83 -3.03
N GLY A 487 12.39 -32.00 -2.09
CA GLY A 487 11.02 -31.53 -1.95
C GLY A 487 10.98 -30.12 -1.39
N LEU A 488 9.79 -29.69 -1.00
CA LEU A 488 9.55 -28.40 -0.40
C LEU A 488 8.84 -28.58 0.94
N ARG A 489 9.44 -28.06 2.02
CA ARG A 489 8.78 -27.97 3.31
C ARG A 489 7.98 -26.67 3.36
N VAL A 490 6.68 -26.80 3.58
CA VAL A 490 5.75 -25.68 3.71
C VAL A 490 5.16 -25.69 5.11
N ARG A 491 5.13 -24.54 5.78
CA ARG A 491 4.49 -24.38 7.09
C ARG A 491 3.55 -23.20 7.09
N LEU A 492 2.39 -23.36 7.73
CA LEU A 492 1.43 -22.32 8.04
C LEU A 492 1.47 -22.10 9.55
N LYS A 493 1.65 -20.86 10.00
CA LYS A 493 1.77 -20.50 11.42
C LYS A 493 1.06 -19.18 11.71
N MET A 494 0.71 -18.97 12.98
CA MET A 494 0.15 -17.69 13.45
C MET A 494 1.26 -16.72 13.84
N HIS A 495 1.30 -15.58 13.17
CA HIS A 495 2.08 -14.41 13.59
C HIS A 495 1.27 -13.57 14.58
N PRO A 496 1.84 -13.08 15.70
CA PRO A 496 1.11 -12.29 16.70
C PRO A 496 0.46 -11.03 16.13
N GLN A 497 1.12 -10.38 15.16
CA GLN A 497 0.63 -9.12 14.57
C GLN A 497 -0.11 -9.34 13.25
N MET A 498 0.30 -10.31 12.43
CA MET A 498 -0.15 -10.44 11.03
C MET A 498 -1.14 -11.58 10.79
N GLY A 499 -1.43 -12.39 11.82
CA GLY A 499 -2.25 -13.58 11.66
C GLY A 499 -1.50 -14.68 10.91
N ILE A 500 -2.22 -15.51 10.17
CA ILE A 500 -1.62 -16.68 9.52
C ILE A 500 -0.66 -16.27 8.39
N TYR A 501 0.51 -16.89 8.37
CA TYR A 501 1.51 -16.73 7.33
C TYR A 501 2.05 -18.08 6.89
N LEU A 502 2.58 -18.12 5.66
CA LEU A 502 3.17 -19.28 5.04
C LEU A 502 4.69 -19.12 4.98
N THR A 503 5.42 -20.19 5.31
CA THR A 503 6.86 -20.31 5.04
C THR A 503 7.13 -21.46 4.10
N ALA A 504 8.06 -21.28 3.16
CA ALA A 504 8.52 -22.32 2.27
C ALA A 504 10.05 -22.42 2.31
N ARG A 505 10.57 -23.66 2.31
CA ARG A 505 12.02 -23.94 2.31
C ARG A 505 12.29 -25.25 1.57
N LEU A 506 13.36 -25.29 0.77
CA LEU A 506 13.80 -26.52 0.10
C LEU A 506 14.13 -27.60 1.12
N ASP A 507 13.83 -28.86 0.81
CA ASP A 507 14.02 -30.01 1.70
C ASP A 507 14.71 -31.17 0.94
N PRO A 508 15.77 -31.82 1.48
CA PRO A 508 16.47 -31.44 2.70
C PRO A 508 17.16 -30.07 2.53
N ALA A 509 17.01 -29.22 3.54
CA ALA A 509 17.57 -27.87 3.52
C ALA A 509 19.00 -27.88 4.08
N SER A 510 19.94 -27.21 3.41
CA SER A 510 21.19 -26.84 4.07
C SER A 510 20.90 -25.77 5.14
N THR A 511 21.79 -25.62 6.12
CA THR A 511 21.66 -24.60 7.18
C THR A 511 21.54 -23.19 6.59
N ALA A 512 22.20 -22.94 5.46
CA ALA A 512 22.19 -21.66 4.75
C ALA A 512 21.03 -21.49 3.74
N ALA A 513 20.18 -22.51 3.55
CA ALA A 513 19.08 -22.42 2.59
C ALA A 513 18.09 -21.32 3.00
N PRO A 514 17.72 -20.41 2.08
CA PRO A 514 16.79 -19.33 2.39
C PRO A 514 15.41 -19.89 2.75
N THR A 515 14.69 -19.13 3.58
CA THR A 515 13.27 -19.38 3.86
C THR A 515 12.48 -18.23 3.25
N ALA A 516 11.46 -18.57 2.47
CA ALA A 516 10.57 -17.60 1.88
C ALA A 516 9.29 -17.48 2.72
N TYR A 517 8.75 -16.27 2.77
CA TYR A 517 7.62 -15.89 3.62
C TYR A 517 6.52 -15.27 2.76
N ALA A 518 5.27 -15.63 3.04
CA ALA A 518 4.11 -15.14 2.32
C ALA A 518 2.88 -15.03 3.22
N LEU A 519 1.92 -14.19 2.83
CA LEU A 519 0.63 -14.03 3.50
C LEU A 519 -0.48 -14.56 2.59
N PRO A 520 -1.34 -15.48 3.07
CA PRO A 520 -2.56 -15.86 2.36
C PRO A 520 -3.50 -14.66 2.15
N PRO A 521 -4.28 -14.62 1.06
CA PRO A 521 -4.35 -15.61 -0.02
C PRO A 521 -3.17 -15.54 -1.00
N LEU A 522 -2.89 -16.64 -1.69
CA LEU A 522 -1.91 -16.75 -2.79
C LEU A 522 -2.56 -17.42 -4.01
N ASP A 523 -2.17 -17.00 -5.21
CA ASP A 523 -2.46 -17.68 -6.47
C ASP A 523 -1.17 -18.31 -7.01
N ASP A 524 -1.28 -19.02 -8.13
CA ASP A 524 -0.15 -19.71 -8.76
C ASP A 524 0.97 -18.74 -9.17
N VAL A 525 0.64 -17.48 -9.51
CA VAL A 525 1.61 -16.46 -9.91
C VAL A 525 2.45 -16.01 -8.72
N LEU A 526 1.80 -15.66 -7.60
CA LEU A 526 2.47 -15.28 -6.36
C LEU A 526 3.22 -16.46 -5.74
N ALA A 527 2.65 -17.66 -5.79
CA ALA A 527 3.31 -18.87 -5.33
C ALA A 527 4.57 -19.16 -6.17
N ALA A 528 4.49 -19.08 -7.50
CA ALA A 528 5.66 -19.23 -8.37
C ALA A 528 6.73 -18.17 -8.09
N GLN A 529 6.33 -16.91 -7.84
CA GLN A 529 7.28 -15.86 -7.46
C GLN A 529 7.98 -16.16 -6.13
N LEU A 530 7.22 -16.59 -5.12
CA LEU A 530 7.77 -17.01 -3.82
C LEU A 530 8.82 -18.12 -3.99
N LEU A 531 8.52 -19.08 -4.87
CA LEU A 531 9.40 -20.21 -5.16
C LEU A 531 10.64 -19.78 -5.95
N ARG A 532 10.52 -18.82 -6.87
CA ARG A 532 11.68 -18.21 -7.55
C ARG A 532 12.61 -17.50 -6.57
N ASP A 533 12.06 -16.82 -5.57
CA ASP A 533 12.85 -16.15 -4.53
C ASP A 533 13.63 -17.16 -3.66
N LEU A 534 13.20 -18.44 -3.61
CA LEU A 534 13.96 -19.56 -3.02
C LEU A 534 15.07 -20.11 -3.93
N GLY A 535 15.19 -19.61 -5.16
CA GLY A 535 16.13 -20.09 -6.16
C GLY A 535 15.62 -21.26 -7.02
N LEU A 536 14.31 -21.55 -7.00
CA LEU A 536 13.72 -22.49 -7.95
C LEU A 536 13.69 -21.88 -9.35
N GLY A 537 14.01 -22.68 -10.37
CA GLY A 537 14.12 -22.24 -11.75
C GLY A 537 12.76 -21.99 -12.41
N ASP A 538 12.75 -21.07 -13.37
CA ASP A 538 11.57 -20.69 -14.17
C ASP A 538 11.45 -21.49 -15.49
N ARG A 539 12.54 -22.13 -15.92
CA ARG A 539 12.64 -22.80 -17.24
C ARG A 539 12.28 -24.28 -17.14
N THR A 540 11.65 -24.80 -18.19
CA THR A 540 11.49 -26.25 -18.47
C THR A 540 12.82 -27.04 -18.42
N GLN A 541 13.97 -26.35 -18.47
CA GLN A 541 15.31 -26.91 -18.40
C GLN A 541 15.81 -27.21 -16.98
N ALA A 542 15.20 -26.65 -15.93
CA ALA A 542 15.57 -27.05 -14.57
C ALA A 542 15.07 -28.48 -14.32
N PRO A 543 15.88 -29.35 -13.67
CA PRO A 543 15.46 -30.71 -13.36
C PRO A 543 14.14 -30.74 -12.56
N PRO A 544 13.29 -31.77 -12.73
CA PRO A 544 12.12 -31.98 -11.89
C PRO A 544 12.48 -31.88 -10.39
N GLY A 545 11.66 -31.19 -9.62
CA GLY A 545 11.94 -30.89 -8.22
C GLY A 545 12.73 -29.61 -7.97
N LEU A 546 13.22 -28.95 -9.02
CA LEU A 546 13.87 -27.65 -8.98
C LEU A 546 13.14 -26.57 -9.77
N ARG A 547 11.93 -26.85 -10.27
CA ARG A 547 11.10 -25.89 -11.00
C ARG A 547 10.07 -25.29 -10.06
N ALA A 548 9.82 -23.99 -10.17
CA ALA A 548 8.76 -23.33 -9.40
C ALA A 548 7.36 -23.90 -9.77
N ALA A 549 7.16 -24.23 -11.04
CA ALA A 549 5.91 -24.80 -11.54
C ALA A 549 5.53 -26.14 -10.88
N ASP A 550 6.50 -26.92 -10.39
CA ASP A 550 6.23 -28.22 -9.75
C ASP A 550 5.44 -28.07 -8.44
N TYR A 551 5.57 -26.92 -7.76
CA TYR A 551 4.99 -26.69 -6.42
C TYR A 551 3.98 -25.54 -6.37
N ALA A 552 3.95 -24.64 -7.36
CA ALA A 552 3.20 -23.38 -7.30
C ALA A 552 1.71 -23.59 -6.97
N THR A 553 1.03 -24.46 -7.71
CA THR A 553 -0.39 -24.76 -7.48
C THR A 553 -0.62 -25.36 -6.09
N ALA A 554 0.22 -26.30 -5.64
CA ALA A 554 0.09 -26.89 -4.30
C ALA A 554 0.25 -25.84 -3.18
N VAL A 555 1.20 -24.91 -3.33
CA VAL A 555 1.38 -23.78 -2.39
C VAL A 555 0.18 -22.84 -2.40
N ALA A 556 -0.40 -22.56 -3.57
CA ALA A 556 -1.63 -21.78 -3.69
C ALA A 556 -2.82 -22.48 -3.00
N ARG A 557 -2.97 -23.80 -3.15
CA ARG A 557 -4.00 -24.60 -2.44
C ARG A 557 -3.83 -24.58 -0.93
N LEU A 558 -2.59 -24.63 -0.44
CA LEU A 558 -2.34 -24.49 0.99
C LEU A 558 -2.70 -23.10 1.53
N ALA A 559 -2.44 -22.04 0.74
CA ALA A 559 -2.92 -20.70 1.09
C ALA A 559 -4.45 -20.60 1.04
N GLN A 560 -5.12 -21.28 0.11
CA GLN A 560 -6.58 -21.39 0.05
C GLN A 560 -7.13 -22.10 1.29
N LEU A 561 -6.54 -23.24 1.69
CA LEU A 561 -6.87 -23.95 2.93
C LEU A 561 -6.74 -23.02 4.14
N ALA A 562 -5.65 -22.24 4.22
CA ALA A 562 -5.45 -21.27 5.29
C ALA A 562 -6.56 -20.21 5.34
N VAL A 563 -7.10 -19.80 4.20
CA VAL A 563 -8.21 -18.84 4.11
C VAL A 563 -9.54 -19.49 4.48
N GLU A 564 -9.82 -20.69 4.02
CA GLU A 564 -11.13 -21.33 4.17
C GLU A 564 -11.31 -22.10 5.48
N GLN A 565 -10.22 -22.34 6.23
CA GLN A 565 -10.26 -23.02 7.53
C GLN A 565 -10.02 -22.03 8.69
N PRO A 566 -11.07 -21.39 9.26
CA PRO A 566 -10.94 -20.46 10.40
C PRO A 566 -10.26 -21.05 11.63
N ARG A 567 -10.36 -22.37 11.79
CA ARG A 567 -9.81 -23.12 12.92
C ARG A 567 -8.38 -23.56 12.72
N LEU A 568 -7.79 -23.37 11.54
CA LEU A 568 -6.40 -23.72 11.32
C LEU A 568 -5.49 -22.89 12.25
N HIS A 569 -4.69 -23.58 13.05
CA HIS A 569 -3.71 -22.95 13.93
C HIS A 569 -2.29 -23.09 13.40
N GLU A 570 -1.93 -24.30 12.97
CA GLU A 570 -0.64 -24.60 12.36
C GLU A 570 -0.81 -25.73 11.33
N ALA A 571 -0.05 -25.70 10.24
CA ALA A 571 0.13 -26.88 9.39
C ALA A 571 1.59 -26.98 8.96
N GLU A 572 2.13 -28.19 8.93
CA GLU A 572 3.43 -28.50 8.38
C GLU A 572 3.29 -29.61 7.34
N LEU A 573 3.78 -29.34 6.13
CA LEU A 573 3.73 -30.28 5.03
C LEU A 573 5.09 -30.42 4.36
N ARG A 574 5.35 -31.62 3.84
CA ARG A 574 6.44 -31.89 2.90
C ARG A 574 5.82 -32.20 1.54
N LEU A 575 6.02 -31.30 0.58
CA LEU A 575 5.57 -31.44 -0.80
C LEU A 575 6.68 -32.09 -1.62
N LEU A 576 6.32 -33.12 -2.39
CA LEU A 576 7.22 -33.82 -3.31
C LEU A 576 6.87 -33.43 -4.75
N PRO A 577 7.86 -33.23 -5.63
CA PRO A 577 7.59 -32.85 -7.01
C PRO A 577 6.93 -34.00 -7.76
N ALA A 578 5.88 -33.69 -8.51
CA ALA A 578 5.14 -34.64 -9.35
C ALA A 578 4.70 -33.96 -10.66
N GLU A 579 4.20 -34.75 -11.60
CA GLU A 579 3.68 -34.22 -12.87
C GLU A 579 2.36 -33.48 -12.63
N GLY A 580 2.26 -32.23 -13.11
CA GLY A 580 1.08 -31.39 -12.92
C GLY A 580 1.07 -30.63 -11.58
N MET A 581 1.08 -31.32 -10.43
CA MET A 581 1.06 -30.69 -9.11
C MET A 581 1.78 -31.54 -8.06
N ALA A 582 2.55 -30.90 -7.19
CA ALA A 582 3.23 -31.58 -6.09
C ALA A 582 2.29 -32.40 -5.18
N GLU A 583 2.77 -33.57 -4.78
CA GLU A 583 2.09 -34.50 -3.89
C GLU A 583 2.52 -34.30 -2.44
N VAL A 584 1.66 -34.70 -1.50
CA VAL A 584 1.91 -34.58 -0.06
C VAL A 584 2.61 -35.83 0.44
N GLY A 585 3.91 -35.72 0.75
CA GLY A 585 4.67 -36.80 1.38
C GLY A 585 4.44 -36.92 2.89
N TYR A 586 4.23 -35.78 3.56
CA TYR A 586 3.92 -35.72 4.99
C TYR A 586 3.04 -34.51 5.28
N ALA A 587 2.10 -34.65 6.21
CA ALA A 587 1.32 -33.54 6.73
C ALA A 587 1.05 -33.69 8.23
N ARG A 588 1.12 -32.58 8.94
CA ARG A 588 0.66 -32.43 10.32
C ARG A 588 -0.14 -31.13 10.42
N ILE A 589 -1.40 -31.24 10.82
CA ILE A 589 -2.32 -30.10 10.91
C ILE A 589 -2.80 -29.99 12.35
N THR A 590 -2.65 -28.80 12.93
CA THR A 590 -3.14 -28.43 14.25
C THR A 590 -4.28 -27.42 14.11
N ALA A 591 -5.40 -27.68 14.75
CA ALA A 591 -6.57 -26.82 14.75
C ALA A 591 -6.89 -26.26 16.15
N SER A 592 -7.64 -25.16 16.20
CA SER A 592 -8.08 -24.48 17.43
C SER A 592 -9.56 -24.71 17.73
N ALA A 593 -9.87 -24.91 19.01
CA ALA A 593 -11.22 -25.14 19.53
C ALA A 593 -12.13 -23.92 19.32
N HIS A 594 -11.55 -22.73 19.28
CA HIS A 594 -12.22 -21.49 18.92
C HIS A 594 -11.42 -20.80 17.81
N PRO A 595 -12.04 -20.45 16.68
CA PRO A 595 -11.36 -19.66 15.66
C PRO A 595 -11.05 -18.27 16.23
N PRO A 596 -9.87 -17.68 15.93
CA PRO A 596 -9.63 -16.28 16.23
C PRO A 596 -10.64 -15.40 15.48
N VAL A 597 -10.86 -14.18 15.99
CA VAL A 597 -11.65 -13.17 15.26
C VAL A 597 -11.02 -12.99 13.88
N GLU A 598 -11.84 -12.99 12.83
CA GLU A 598 -11.37 -13.06 11.45
C GLU A 598 -10.31 -11.99 11.13
N ARG A 599 -10.50 -10.77 11.65
CA ARG A 599 -9.59 -9.62 11.51
C ARG A 599 -8.19 -9.83 12.09
N ALA A 600 -8.05 -10.72 13.08
CA ALA A 600 -6.78 -11.13 13.64
C ALA A 600 -6.20 -12.38 12.95
N ARG A 601 -7.00 -13.09 12.14
CA ARG A 601 -6.61 -14.33 11.47
C ARG A 601 -5.89 -14.09 10.14
N LEU A 602 -6.40 -13.17 9.33
CA LEU A 602 -5.84 -12.87 8.01
C LEU A 602 -5.45 -11.39 7.95
N ALA A 603 -4.23 -11.10 7.48
CA ALA A 603 -3.79 -9.72 7.21
C ALA A 603 -4.42 -9.12 5.94
N LEU A 604 -4.92 -9.96 5.03
CA LEU A 604 -5.57 -9.55 3.79
C LEU A 604 -7.00 -10.07 3.76
N THR A 605 -7.91 -9.26 3.23
CA THR A 605 -9.30 -9.70 3.00
C THR A 605 -9.35 -10.62 1.78
N PRO A 606 -9.85 -11.86 1.93
CA PRO A 606 -9.93 -12.80 0.83
C PRO A 606 -11.05 -12.41 -0.15
N TYR A 607 -11.01 -13.01 -1.34
CA TYR A 607 -12.08 -12.85 -2.34
C TYR A 607 -13.45 -13.23 -1.74
N PRO A 608 -14.47 -12.34 -1.76
CA PRO A 608 -15.73 -12.55 -1.07
C PRO A 608 -16.69 -13.43 -1.88
N LEU A 609 -16.34 -14.72 -2.00
CA LEU A 609 -17.07 -15.71 -2.80
C LEU A 609 -18.56 -15.80 -2.45
N HIS A 610 -18.92 -15.58 -1.18
CA HIS A 610 -20.29 -15.63 -0.67
C HIS A 610 -21.24 -14.58 -1.30
N LEU A 611 -20.71 -13.54 -1.96
CA LEU A 611 -21.52 -12.54 -2.66
C LEU A 611 -21.94 -12.97 -4.07
N GLN A 612 -21.38 -14.07 -4.58
CA GLN A 612 -21.74 -14.64 -5.88
C GLN A 612 -23.13 -15.30 -5.83
N HIS A 613 -23.97 -15.02 -6.83
CA HIS A 613 -25.28 -15.67 -6.98
C HIS A 613 -25.75 -15.69 -8.44
N ARG A 614 -26.71 -16.57 -8.75
CA ARG A 614 -27.34 -16.63 -10.08
C ARG A 614 -28.38 -15.53 -10.25
N ILE A 615 -28.52 -15.04 -11.47
CA ILE A 615 -29.52 -14.05 -11.87
C ILE A 615 -30.33 -14.53 -13.06
N GLN A 616 -31.54 -13.98 -13.18
CA GLN A 616 -32.39 -14.12 -14.36
C GLN A 616 -32.79 -12.72 -14.84
N MET A 617 -32.62 -12.47 -16.14
CA MET A 617 -32.89 -11.20 -16.80
C MET A 617 -34.34 -11.16 -17.31
N ARG A 618 -34.84 -9.98 -17.68
CA ARG A 618 -36.25 -9.79 -18.07
C ARG A 618 -36.66 -10.56 -19.32
N ASP A 619 -35.71 -10.85 -20.20
CA ASP A 619 -35.92 -11.62 -21.43
C ASP A 619 -35.85 -13.14 -21.19
N GLY A 620 -35.71 -13.58 -19.93
CA GLY A 620 -35.58 -14.98 -19.55
C GLY A 620 -34.16 -15.52 -19.57
N SER A 621 -33.18 -14.78 -20.12
CA SER A 621 -31.78 -15.18 -20.11
C SER A 621 -31.21 -15.25 -18.68
N SER A 622 -30.25 -16.14 -18.46
CA SER A 622 -29.65 -16.39 -17.14
C SER A 622 -28.16 -16.09 -17.13
N GLY A 623 -27.64 -15.86 -15.92
CA GLY A 623 -26.21 -15.65 -15.70
C GLY A 623 -25.87 -15.65 -14.23
N ILE A 624 -24.69 -15.11 -13.92
CA ILE A 624 -24.19 -14.93 -12.56
C ILE A 624 -23.77 -13.48 -12.33
N ILE A 625 -24.02 -12.98 -11.13
CA ILE A 625 -23.32 -11.81 -10.60
C ILE A 625 -22.33 -12.29 -9.56
N ARG A 626 -21.11 -11.78 -9.62
CA ARG A 626 -20.04 -12.05 -8.65
C ARG A 626 -19.15 -10.83 -8.46
N PRO A 627 -18.39 -10.75 -7.35
CA PRO A 627 -17.32 -9.78 -7.23
C PRO A 627 -16.34 -9.86 -8.40
N ILE A 628 -15.78 -8.72 -8.78
CA ILE A 628 -14.76 -8.61 -9.84
C ILE A 628 -13.47 -9.31 -9.42
N ARG A 629 -12.71 -9.79 -10.40
CA ARG A 629 -11.39 -10.41 -10.20
C ARG A 629 -10.39 -9.75 -11.15
N PRO A 630 -9.08 -9.75 -10.84
CA PRO A 630 -8.07 -9.23 -11.75
C PRO A 630 -8.10 -9.90 -13.13
N THR A 631 -8.41 -11.20 -13.17
CA THR A 631 -8.52 -11.98 -14.40
C THR A 631 -9.67 -11.55 -15.32
N ASP A 632 -10.57 -10.69 -14.83
CA ASP A 632 -11.59 -10.02 -15.65
C ASP A 632 -11.02 -8.85 -16.47
N GLU A 633 -9.75 -8.47 -16.29
CA GLU A 633 -9.15 -7.34 -17.02
C GLU A 633 -9.28 -7.49 -18.55
N PRO A 634 -8.91 -8.63 -19.17
CA PRO A 634 -8.97 -8.75 -20.62
C PRO A 634 -10.41 -8.67 -21.15
N THR A 635 -11.37 -9.27 -20.44
CA THR A 635 -12.79 -9.29 -20.83
C THR A 635 -13.44 -7.93 -20.59
N LEU A 636 -13.04 -7.21 -19.54
CA LEU A 636 -13.45 -5.84 -19.30
C LEU A 636 -12.91 -4.88 -20.38
N ILE A 637 -11.65 -5.03 -20.82
CA ILE A 637 -11.10 -4.25 -21.94
C ILE A 637 -11.90 -4.51 -23.21
N ARG A 638 -12.21 -5.77 -23.51
CA ARG A 638 -13.04 -6.13 -24.67
C ARG A 638 -14.42 -5.49 -24.60
N MET A 639 -15.10 -5.59 -23.46
CA MET A 639 -16.38 -4.95 -23.22
C MET A 639 -16.29 -3.44 -23.45
N LEU A 640 -15.32 -2.76 -22.83
CA LEU A 640 -15.15 -1.30 -22.90
C LEU A 640 -14.82 -0.82 -24.32
N SER A 641 -14.04 -1.61 -25.07
CA SER A 641 -13.65 -1.28 -26.45
C SER A 641 -14.79 -1.46 -27.47
N GLN A 642 -15.86 -2.15 -27.08
CA GLN A 642 -17.05 -2.39 -27.91
C GLN A 642 -18.19 -1.40 -27.61
N LEU A 643 -18.04 -0.50 -26.64
CA LEU A 643 -19.06 0.48 -26.30
C LEU A 643 -19.07 1.64 -27.29
N ASP A 644 -20.26 2.14 -27.61
CA ASP A 644 -20.43 3.38 -28.35
C ASP A 644 -19.74 4.56 -27.60
N PRO A 645 -19.05 5.47 -28.32
CA PRO A 645 -18.39 6.61 -27.73
C PRO A 645 -19.30 7.50 -26.86
N GLU A 646 -20.61 7.60 -27.16
CA GLU A 646 -21.56 8.29 -26.29
C GLU A 646 -21.76 7.56 -24.97
N THR A 647 -21.86 6.23 -24.97
CA THR A 647 -21.95 5.45 -23.71
C THR A 647 -20.71 5.66 -22.83
N VAL A 648 -19.53 5.74 -23.46
CA VAL A 648 -18.27 6.06 -22.77
C VAL A 648 -18.31 7.50 -22.22
N ARG A 649 -18.72 8.49 -23.02
CA ARG A 649 -18.85 9.89 -22.58
C ARG A 649 -19.83 10.00 -21.42
N LEU A 650 -20.98 9.34 -21.49
CA LEU A 650 -22.01 9.37 -20.47
C LEU A 650 -21.55 8.79 -19.13
N ARG A 651 -20.55 7.90 -19.14
CA ARG A 651 -20.00 7.28 -17.93
C ARG A 651 -18.76 7.99 -17.40
N PHE A 652 -17.85 8.41 -18.27
CA PHE A 652 -16.53 8.94 -17.89
C PHE A 652 -16.42 10.45 -18.03
N PHE A 653 -17.49 11.14 -18.43
CA PHE A 653 -17.55 12.59 -18.67
C PHE A 653 -16.56 13.08 -19.74
N ARG A 654 -15.97 12.15 -20.50
CA ARG A 654 -15.00 12.41 -21.57
C ARG A 654 -15.02 11.28 -22.59
N TYR A 655 -14.67 11.60 -23.83
CA TYR A 655 -14.40 10.58 -24.83
C TYR A 655 -13.05 9.93 -24.54
N ILE A 656 -13.05 8.62 -24.34
CA ILE A 656 -11.83 7.82 -24.18
C ILE A 656 -11.62 7.06 -25.49
N ARG A 657 -10.54 7.38 -26.21
CA ARG A 657 -10.22 6.74 -27.51
C ARG A 657 -9.71 5.31 -27.37
N GLN A 658 -9.03 5.00 -26.27
CA GLN A 658 -8.47 3.67 -26.02
C GLN A 658 -8.42 3.38 -24.52
N PHE A 659 -8.90 2.19 -24.16
CA PHE A 659 -8.78 1.66 -22.81
C PHE A 659 -7.43 0.96 -22.65
N THR A 660 -6.59 1.45 -21.75
CA THR A 660 -5.27 0.86 -21.50
C THR A 660 -5.35 -0.28 -20.48
N HIS A 661 -4.42 -1.22 -20.55
CA HIS A 661 -4.23 -2.26 -19.52
C HIS A 661 -4.15 -1.67 -18.11
N ALA A 662 -3.38 -0.58 -17.95
CA ALA A 662 -3.27 0.10 -16.66
C ALA A 662 -4.61 0.62 -16.12
N MET A 663 -5.52 1.07 -16.99
CA MET A 663 -6.83 1.54 -16.56
C MET A 663 -7.76 0.40 -16.18
N ALA A 664 -7.82 -0.67 -16.98
CA ALA A 664 -8.64 -1.83 -16.68
C ALA A 664 -8.16 -2.55 -15.42
N ALA A 665 -6.84 -2.68 -15.23
CA ALA A 665 -6.25 -3.27 -14.04
C ALA A 665 -6.63 -2.49 -12.76
N ARG A 666 -6.73 -1.16 -12.83
CA ARG A 666 -7.25 -0.34 -11.71
C ARG A 666 -8.71 -0.61 -11.38
N MET A 667 -9.53 -0.96 -12.37
CA MET A 667 -10.96 -1.26 -12.18
C MET A 667 -11.21 -2.67 -11.65
N THR A 668 -10.33 -3.64 -11.96
CA THR A 668 -10.52 -5.05 -11.61
C THR A 668 -9.81 -5.48 -10.32
N GLN A 669 -8.82 -4.70 -9.88
CA GLN A 669 -7.96 -5.05 -8.73
C GLN A 669 -8.28 -4.19 -7.52
N ILE A 670 -9.53 -4.31 -7.07
CA ILE A 670 -10.06 -3.53 -5.95
C ILE A 670 -9.56 -4.08 -4.60
N ASP A 671 -9.56 -3.22 -3.59
CA ASP A 671 -9.45 -3.66 -2.20
C ASP A 671 -10.85 -3.92 -1.65
N TYR A 672 -11.21 -5.19 -1.46
CA TYR A 672 -12.54 -5.59 -1.00
C TYR A 672 -12.94 -5.00 0.37
N ASP A 673 -11.98 -4.51 1.18
CA ASP A 673 -12.31 -3.81 2.44
C ASP A 673 -12.83 -2.37 2.21
N ARG A 674 -12.61 -1.77 1.04
CA ARG A 674 -12.91 -0.35 0.75
C ARG A 674 -13.78 -0.13 -0.48
N GLU A 675 -13.55 -0.93 -1.50
CA GLU A 675 -14.20 -0.84 -2.79
C GLU A 675 -14.86 -2.18 -3.11
N MET A 676 -16.01 -2.12 -3.77
CA MET A 676 -16.69 -3.31 -4.25
C MET A 676 -17.14 -3.12 -5.68
N SER A 677 -16.69 -4.00 -6.57
CA SER A 677 -17.14 -4.07 -7.95
C SER A 677 -17.77 -5.44 -8.19
N PHE A 678 -18.97 -5.44 -8.77
CA PHE A 678 -19.67 -6.62 -9.23
C PHE A 678 -19.60 -6.70 -10.74
N VAL A 679 -19.31 -7.89 -11.26
CA VAL A 679 -19.42 -8.20 -12.69
C VAL A 679 -20.56 -9.18 -12.92
N ALA A 680 -21.29 -8.95 -14.01
CA ALA A 680 -22.28 -9.86 -14.53
C ALA A 680 -21.70 -10.64 -15.71
N VAL A 681 -21.88 -11.95 -15.71
CA VAL A 681 -21.50 -12.86 -16.81
C VAL A 681 -22.74 -13.65 -17.21
N THR A 682 -23.06 -13.66 -18.51
CA THR A 682 -24.24 -14.36 -19.06
C THR A 682 -23.90 -15.79 -19.44
N ASP A 683 -24.86 -16.71 -19.30
CA ASP A 683 -24.66 -18.11 -19.69
C ASP A 683 -24.46 -18.28 -21.21
N GLU A 684 -24.96 -17.35 -22.04
CA GLU A 684 -24.78 -17.33 -23.50
C GLU A 684 -23.33 -17.10 -23.94
N GLN A 685 -22.57 -16.34 -23.15
CA GLN A 685 -21.15 -16.05 -23.39
C GLN A 685 -20.38 -16.22 -22.08
N PRO A 686 -20.13 -17.47 -21.67
CA PRO A 686 -19.42 -17.76 -20.43
C PRO A 686 -18.04 -17.11 -20.46
N GLY A 687 -17.75 -16.31 -19.43
CA GLY A 687 -16.47 -15.61 -19.28
C GLY A 687 -16.43 -14.20 -19.84
N GLU A 688 -17.40 -13.77 -20.67
CA GLU A 688 -17.49 -12.38 -21.11
C GLU A 688 -18.27 -11.52 -20.10
N VAL A 689 -17.74 -10.32 -19.82
CA VAL A 689 -18.41 -9.37 -18.91
C VAL A 689 -19.56 -8.69 -19.65
N ALA A 690 -20.77 -8.94 -19.19
CA ALA A 690 -22.00 -8.33 -19.71
C ALA A 690 -22.33 -7.00 -19.02
N GLY A 691 -21.78 -6.75 -17.84
CA GLY A 691 -21.91 -5.49 -17.12
C GLY A 691 -21.06 -5.45 -15.87
N VAL A 692 -20.75 -4.25 -15.41
CA VAL A 692 -20.00 -3.99 -14.19
C VAL A 692 -20.68 -2.88 -13.39
N ALA A 693 -20.74 -3.03 -12.07
CA ALA A 693 -21.09 -1.93 -11.18
C ALA A 693 -20.08 -1.85 -10.03
N THR A 694 -19.64 -0.63 -9.74
CA THR A 694 -18.61 -0.34 -8.74
C THR A 694 -19.18 0.57 -7.67
N LEU A 695 -18.73 0.35 -6.44
CA LEU A 695 -18.95 1.18 -5.27
C LEU A 695 -17.59 1.50 -4.66
N ALA A 696 -17.14 2.74 -4.80
CA ALA A 696 -15.90 3.23 -4.21
C ALA A 696 -16.25 4.01 -2.94
N SER A 697 -15.91 3.46 -1.77
CA SER A 697 -16.17 4.13 -0.49
C SER A 697 -14.99 5.01 -0.09
N ASP A 698 -15.29 6.13 0.56
CA ASP A 698 -14.25 6.87 1.25
C ASP A 698 -13.64 6.03 2.41
N PRO A 699 -12.43 6.33 2.90
CA PRO A 699 -11.80 5.58 4.00
C PRO A 699 -12.61 5.59 5.32
N THR A 700 -13.57 6.49 5.45
CA THR A 700 -14.43 6.63 6.63
C THR A 700 -15.69 5.77 6.56
N GLY A 701 -16.12 5.37 5.35
CA GLY A 701 -17.40 4.76 5.04
C GLY A 701 -18.59 5.73 5.11
N ALA A 702 -18.33 7.04 5.17
CA ALA A 702 -19.39 8.04 5.30
C ALA A 702 -20.10 8.27 3.97
N ASP A 703 -19.33 8.34 2.90
CA ASP A 703 -19.82 8.50 1.52
C ASP A 703 -19.21 7.43 0.61
N ALA A 704 -19.96 7.04 -0.41
CA ALA A 704 -19.48 6.15 -1.46
C ALA A 704 -20.03 6.56 -2.83
N GLU A 705 -19.15 6.58 -3.81
CA GLU A 705 -19.51 6.84 -5.20
C GLU A 705 -19.85 5.53 -5.89
N PHE A 706 -20.98 5.49 -6.61
CA PHE A 706 -21.34 4.35 -7.43
C PHE A 706 -21.13 4.62 -8.93
N ALA A 707 -20.99 3.53 -9.63
CA ALA A 707 -20.72 3.46 -11.05
C ALA A 707 -21.42 2.25 -11.65
N VAL A 708 -22.03 2.36 -12.82
CA VAL A 708 -22.59 1.20 -13.51
C VAL A 708 -22.40 1.33 -15.01
N LEU A 709 -22.08 0.20 -15.64
CA LEU A 709 -21.90 0.07 -17.07
C LEU A 709 -22.43 -1.29 -17.53
N VAL A 710 -23.17 -1.31 -18.62
CA VAL A 710 -23.75 -2.53 -19.19
C VAL A 710 -23.37 -2.60 -20.65
N ARG A 711 -23.01 -3.79 -21.12
CA ARG A 711 -22.58 -4.04 -22.50
C ARG A 711 -23.75 -3.79 -23.45
N GLU A 712 -23.43 -3.34 -24.66
CA GLU A 712 -24.41 -3.21 -25.73
C GLU A 712 -25.08 -4.57 -26.03
N GLY A 713 -26.38 -4.55 -26.30
CA GLY A 713 -27.21 -5.77 -26.43
C GLY A 713 -27.64 -6.41 -25.10
N CYS A 714 -27.00 -6.06 -23.97
CA CYS A 714 -27.46 -6.44 -22.62
C CYS A 714 -28.25 -5.31 -21.92
N GLY A 715 -28.27 -4.11 -22.52
CA GLY A 715 -29.07 -2.96 -22.07
C GLY A 715 -30.57 -3.25 -22.08
N HIS A 716 -31.32 -2.54 -21.23
CA HIS A 716 -32.79 -2.65 -21.08
C HIS A 716 -33.36 -4.03 -20.64
N LYS A 717 -32.53 -5.07 -20.55
CA LYS A 717 -32.90 -6.40 -20.02
C LYS A 717 -32.95 -6.50 -18.49
N GLY A 718 -32.76 -5.38 -17.78
CA GLY A 718 -32.80 -5.28 -16.32
C GLY A 718 -31.45 -5.50 -15.61
N LEU A 719 -30.38 -5.80 -16.35
CA LEU A 719 -29.07 -6.13 -15.76
C LEU A 719 -28.48 -5.01 -14.89
N GLY A 720 -28.53 -3.76 -15.37
CA GLY A 720 -28.06 -2.60 -14.60
C GLY A 720 -28.81 -2.42 -13.28
N ARG A 721 -30.08 -2.82 -13.21
CA ARG A 721 -30.87 -2.79 -11.97
C ARG A 721 -30.41 -3.85 -10.98
N LEU A 722 -30.16 -5.08 -11.45
CA LEU A 722 -29.67 -6.17 -10.61
C LEU A 722 -28.31 -5.81 -10.01
N LEU A 723 -27.37 -5.36 -10.85
CA LEU A 723 -26.05 -4.89 -10.42
C LEU A 723 -26.13 -3.77 -9.38
N MET A 724 -26.97 -2.76 -9.62
CA MET A 724 -27.16 -1.67 -8.65
C MET A 724 -27.84 -2.12 -7.35
N GLN A 725 -28.72 -3.12 -7.39
CA GLN A 725 -29.30 -3.69 -6.18
C GLN A 725 -28.24 -4.40 -5.34
N ASP A 726 -27.29 -5.09 -5.96
CA ASP A 726 -26.18 -5.74 -5.25
C ASP A 726 -25.22 -4.73 -4.64
N VAL A 727 -24.90 -3.66 -5.37
CA VAL A 727 -24.12 -2.52 -4.85
C VAL A 727 -24.80 -1.92 -3.61
N LEU A 728 -26.11 -1.65 -3.68
CA LEU A 728 -26.83 -1.08 -2.54
C LEU A 728 -26.93 -2.05 -1.37
N ARG A 729 -27.15 -3.35 -1.63
CA ARG A 729 -27.16 -4.38 -0.58
C ARG A 729 -25.81 -4.47 0.11
N TYR A 730 -24.72 -4.39 -0.64
CA TYR A 730 -23.37 -4.36 -0.09
C TYR A 730 -23.15 -3.10 0.77
N ALA A 731 -23.54 -1.92 0.28
CA ALA A 731 -23.45 -0.65 1.03
C ALA A 731 -24.24 -0.70 2.35
N GLU A 732 -25.41 -1.36 2.37
CA GLU A 732 -26.20 -1.60 3.57
C GLU A 732 -25.46 -2.51 4.57
N GLN A 733 -24.86 -3.61 4.08
CA GLN A 733 -24.11 -4.57 4.91
C GLN A 733 -22.85 -3.95 5.53
N THR A 734 -22.14 -3.11 4.76
CA THR A 734 -20.95 -2.40 5.22
C THR A 734 -21.24 -1.10 5.96
N ARG A 735 -22.53 -0.74 6.10
CA ARG A 735 -23.02 0.45 6.83
C ARG A 735 -22.48 1.76 6.26
N VAL A 736 -22.41 1.86 4.93
CA VAL A 736 -22.11 3.12 4.26
C VAL A 736 -23.17 4.16 4.61
N GLY A 737 -22.75 5.36 5.01
CA GLY A 737 -23.66 6.43 5.40
C GLY A 737 -24.52 6.91 4.23
N ARG A 738 -23.88 7.27 3.12
CA ARG A 738 -24.49 7.83 1.92
C ARG A 738 -23.88 7.22 0.66
N VAL A 739 -24.71 6.93 -0.33
CA VAL A 739 -24.27 6.49 -1.66
C VAL A 739 -24.71 7.53 -2.68
N HIS A 740 -23.78 7.98 -3.53
CA HIS A 740 -24.04 8.98 -4.56
C HIS A 740 -23.41 8.63 -5.90
N GLY A 741 -23.85 9.30 -6.95
CA GLY A 741 -23.22 9.24 -8.26
C GLY A 741 -23.57 10.48 -9.06
N ASP A 742 -22.60 10.98 -9.82
CA ASP A 742 -22.81 12.11 -10.72
C ASP A 742 -23.26 11.60 -12.08
N VAL A 743 -24.30 12.22 -12.63
CA VAL A 743 -24.95 11.77 -13.87
C VAL A 743 -25.23 12.99 -14.75
N LEU A 744 -24.79 12.95 -16.00
CA LEU A 744 -25.12 13.98 -16.99
C LEU A 744 -26.63 14.09 -17.17
N LEU A 745 -27.14 15.32 -17.31
CA LEU A 745 -28.57 15.59 -17.51
C LEU A 745 -29.16 14.84 -18.72
N GLU A 746 -28.33 14.61 -19.74
CA GLU A 746 -28.71 13.88 -20.96
C GLU A 746 -28.92 12.37 -20.74
N ASN A 747 -28.35 11.79 -19.66
CA ASN A 747 -28.41 10.34 -19.39
C ASN A 747 -29.74 9.94 -18.75
N SER A 748 -30.82 10.08 -19.52
CA SER A 748 -32.20 9.77 -19.11
C SER A 748 -32.35 8.33 -18.60
N ALA A 749 -31.63 7.37 -19.20
CA ALA A 749 -31.63 5.97 -18.79
C ALA A 749 -31.09 5.78 -17.36
N MET A 750 -29.94 6.37 -17.03
CA MET A 750 -29.37 6.28 -15.69
C MET A 750 -30.19 7.05 -14.66
N LEU A 751 -30.69 8.24 -15.02
CA LEU A 751 -31.58 9.03 -14.15
C LEU A 751 -32.89 8.30 -13.84
N GLY A 752 -33.45 7.57 -14.82
CA GLY A 752 -34.61 6.71 -14.63
C GLY A 752 -34.31 5.48 -13.75
N LEU A 753 -33.15 4.85 -13.95
CA LEU A 753 -32.69 3.74 -13.11
C LEU A 753 -32.54 4.18 -11.64
N ALA A 754 -31.82 5.28 -11.40
CA ALA A 754 -31.60 5.85 -10.08
C ALA A 754 -32.93 6.17 -9.38
N GLN A 755 -33.84 6.84 -10.08
CA GLN A 755 -35.18 7.14 -9.55
C GLN A 755 -35.94 5.86 -9.18
N SER A 756 -35.89 4.82 -10.03
CA SER A 756 -36.57 3.54 -9.76
C SER A 756 -36.01 2.78 -8.54
N LEU A 757 -34.79 3.10 -8.11
CA LEU A 757 -34.11 2.49 -6.96
C LEU A 757 -34.25 3.30 -5.68
N GLY A 758 -34.86 4.49 -5.76
CA GLY A 758 -35.12 5.39 -4.63
C GLY A 758 -34.07 6.48 -4.43
N PHE A 759 -33.22 6.77 -5.41
CA PHE A 759 -32.30 7.90 -5.32
C PHE A 759 -33.04 9.23 -5.45
N THR A 760 -32.60 10.21 -4.68
CA THR A 760 -33.02 11.61 -4.77
C THR A 760 -32.06 12.41 -5.63
N ARG A 761 -32.57 13.38 -6.40
CA ARG A 761 -31.75 14.24 -7.26
C ARG A 761 -31.36 15.52 -6.51
N GLN A 762 -30.10 15.90 -6.62
CA GLN A 762 -29.54 17.14 -6.07
C GLN A 762 -28.79 17.88 -7.19
N ARG A 763 -28.74 19.21 -7.12
CA ARG A 763 -27.91 19.99 -8.05
C ARG A 763 -26.44 19.61 -7.83
N HIS A 764 -25.70 19.40 -8.91
CA HIS A 764 -24.26 19.21 -8.82
C HIS A 764 -23.59 20.52 -8.37
N PRO A 765 -22.64 20.49 -7.42
CA PRO A 765 -22.07 21.70 -6.84
C PRO A 765 -21.29 22.55 -7.85
N ASP A 766 -20.58 21.90 -8.78
CA ASP A 766 -19.59 22.57 -9.63
C ASP A 766 -19.89 22.51 -11.14
N ASP A 767 -20.93 21.78 -11.56
CA ASP A 767 -21.22 21.55 -12.98
C ASP A 767 -22.73 21.56 -13.26
N PRO A 768 -23.28 22.62 -13.89
CA PRO A 768 -24.70 22.71 -14.18
C PRO A 768 -25.19 21.72 -15.24
N GLY A 769 -24.31 21.07 -16.01
CA GLY A 769 -24.63 19.97 -16.94
C GLY A 769 -24.87 18.62 -16.26
N CYS A 770 -24.58 18.54 -14.96
CA CYS A 770 -24.64 17.32 -14.16
C CYS A 770 -25.66 17.41 -13.03
N VAL A 771 -26.19 16.25 -12.64
CA VAL A 771 -27.04 16.06 -11.46
C VAL A 771 -26.42 14.99 -10.59
N ARG A 772 -26.32 15.27 -9.29
CA ARG A 772 -25.91 14.28 -8.30
C ARG A 772 -27.14 13.51 -7.83
N VAL A 773 -27.12 12.19 -7.94
CA VAL A 773 -28.15 11.32 -7.38
C VAL A 773 -27.67 10.71 -6.06
N VAL A 774 -28.49 10.73 -5.02
CA VAL A 774 -28.10 10.36 -3.65
C VAL A 774 -29.13 9.45 -2.97
N ILE A 775 -28.67 8.44 -2.24
CA ILE A 775 -29.49 7.58 -1.36
C ILE A 775 -28.76 7.28 -0.05
N ASN A 776 -29.52 7.16 1.05
CA ASN A 776 -29.03 6.64 2.33
C ASN A 776 -29.40 5.16 2.44
N PRO A 777 -28.44 4.22 2.38
CA PRO A 777 -28.73 2.79 2.39
C PRO A 777 -29.47 2.35 3.67
N GLY A 778 -29.12 2.93 4.82
CA GLY A 778 -29.72 2.60 6.12
C GLY A 778 -31.22 2.95 6.25
N GLU A 779 -31.70 3.99 5.56
CA GLU A 779 -33.10 4.44 5.63
C GLU A 779 -34.04 3.54 4.81
N ARG A 780 -33.49 2.73 3.89
CA ARG A 780 -34.23 1.76 3.08
C ARG A 780 -34.89 0.64 3.89
N ARG A 781 -34.32 0.33 5.07
CA ARG A 781 -34.95 -0.57 6.06
C ARG A 781 -36.31 -0.08 6.52
N SER A 782 -36.50 1.24 6.65
CA SER A 782 -37.75 1.81 7.17
C SER A 782 -38.88 1.73 6.13
N THR A 783 -38.58 1.95 4.86
CA THR A 783 -39.56 1.97 3.77
C THR A 783 -39.98 0.57 3.33
N TRP A 784 -39.07 -0.41 3.32
CA TRP A 784 -39.43 -1.80 3.01
C TRP A 784 -40.16 -2.49 4.18
N ALA A 785 -39.75 -2.25 5.43
CA ALA A 785 -40.49 -2.74 6.60
C ALA A 785 -41.87 -2.07 6.74
N ALA A 786 -42.00 -0.79 6.37
CA ALA A 786 -43.28 -0.10 6.29
C ALA A 786 -44.18 -0.64 5.16
N ALA A 787 -43.61 -0.95 3.98
CA ALA A 787 -44.35 -1.54 2.86
C ALA A 787 -44.80 -2.99 3.15
N VAL A 788 -43.97 -3.78 3.85
CA VAL A 788 -44.35 -5.12 4.30
C VAL A 788 -45.43 -5.04 5.39
N LYS A 789 -45.33 -4.09 6.33
CA LYS A 789 -46.40 -3.83 7.31
C LYS A 789 -47.70 -3.36 6.65
N SER A 790 -47.64 -2.53 5.61
CA SER A 790 -48.84 -2.06 4.90
C SER A 790 -49.50 -3.15 4.06
N LEU A 791 -48.71 -4.09 3.52
CA LEU A 791 -49.22 -5.30 2.84
C LEU A 791 -49.87 -6.28 3.83
N ILE A 792 -49.31 -6.44 5.03
CA ILE A 792 -49.89 -7.29 6.08
C ILE A 792 -51.16 -6.65 6.69
N SER A 793 -51.22 -5.32 6.81
CA SER A 793 -52.41 -4.61 7.29
C SER A 793 -53.50 -4.42 6.24
N ALA A 794 -53.26 -4.76 4.96
CA ALA A 794 -54.26 -4.74 3.89
C ALA A 794 -54.91 -6.12 3.66
N GLN A 795 -54.43 -7.16 4.36
CA GLN A 795 -55.00 -8.52 4.37
C GLN A 795 -55.65 -8.90 5.72
N ALA A 796 -55.73 -7.96 6.66
CA ALA A 796 -56.52 -8.04 7.89
C ALA A 796 -57.62 -6.98 7.83
#